data_AF-A0A3P5ZUF2-F1
#
_entry.id   AF-A0A3P5ZUF2-F1
#
_cell.length_a   1.000
_cell.length_b   1.000
_cell.length_c   1.000
_cell.angle_alpha   90.00
_cell.angle_beta   90.00
_cell.angle_gamma   90.00
#
_symmetry.space_group_name_H-M   'P 1'
#
loop_
_entity.id
_entity.type
_entity.pdbx_description
1 polymer ?
#
loop_
_entity_poly.entity_id
_entity_poly.type
_entity_poly.pdbx_seq_one_letter_code
_entity_poly.pdbx_strand_id
1 'polypeptide(L)'
;MEIVEPNTCIRGCCTSKSIPLHLSPSSFTLLSPIAKGSESVVYEAILNGRRVAAKKPILSTSDDLDKFHKHLQLLCNLDHPGVAKLVAAHAKPPNYLFFFELYESGNLAEKLHVEEWSPSVDQVLTISLQLAKALQYLHKNGIVHRDVKPANVLLDEKLSPYLADFGLAEYKKDLREVNLHNWRSSGKPTGGFHKKNMVGTLIYMAPEILRKEMFTEKSDIYSFGTLINELLTGVVPYTDLRAEAQAHTVLEMNYTEQQLTAAIVSSGLRPALAETGLNIPKSLLDLIQSCWGDDPSKRPSSDDVVLELESLWELETEKQPSHFLETTSISRSDKAEGAIKNTRDYGDNINWSRQGECLSKKSSLSTVPDLKSWSSSTNDSSRYVPKVSSGSFATCGKRESMEDTHFLMPHICNEENIHLFAIFDGHRGAAAAEFSAKALPGLIQSLSSSSAEEALSQAFVRTDLAFRNELHSHRQTNRVSQKDWHPGCTAIASLLVGNKIFVANVGDSRAILCRAGNPFALSKAHLATCIEERNRVIGEGGRIEWLVDTWRVAPAGLQVTRSIGDDDLKPAVTAEPEISETILSADDEFLVMASDGLWDVMNDEEAIGIIRDTVKEPSMCSKRLATEAAARGSGDNITVIVVFLRPVSTAERIY
;
A
#
# COMPACT_ATOMS: atom_id res chain seq x y z
N MET A 1 -0.86 0.11 42.54
CA MET A 1 0.50 -0.45 42.73
C MET A 1 1.47 0.54 42.11
N GLU A 2 2.14 1.35 42.93
CA GLU A 2 3.27 2.16 42.47
C GLU A 2 4.42 1.20 42.14
N ILE A 3 4.88 1.22 40.88
CA ILE A 3 6.04 0.43 40.47
C ILE A 3 7.27 1.16 41.02
N VAL A 4 8.05 0.47 41.85
CA VAL A 4 9.21 1.01 42.59
C VAL A 4 10.48 1.02 41.73
N GLU A 5 10.48 0.43 40.53
CA GLU A 5 11.68 0.34 39.67
C GLU A 5 11.37 0.67 38.18
N PRO A 6 12.13 1.58 37.53
CA PRO A 6 11.87 2.01 36.15
C PRO A 6 12.12 0.93 35.08
N ASN A 7 12.83 -0.15 35.42
CA ASN A 7 13.27 -1.16 34.46
C ASN A 7 12.55 -2.51 34.57
N THR A 8 11.39 -2.55 35.23
CA THR A 8 10.58 -3.77 35.40
C THR A 8 9.18 -3.53 34.88
N CYS A 9 8.67 -4.31 33.91
CA CYS A 9 7.36 -4.07 33.28
C CYS A 9 6.18 -4.14 34.27
N ILE A 10 4.99 -3.66 33.88
CA ILE A 10 3.79 -3.63 34.76
C ILE A 10 3.40 -4.99 35.33
N ARG A 11 3.68 -6.08 34.60
CA ARG A 11 3.39 -7.47 35.02
C ARG A 11 4.50 -8.09 35.87
N GLY A 12 5.63 -7.41 36.05
CA GLY A 12 6.81 -7.95 36.73
C GLY A 12 7.54 -9.06 35.98
N CYS A 13 7.12 -9.40 34.76
CA CYS A 13 7.69 -10.50 33.98
C CYS A 13 8.89 -10.09 33.11
N CYS A 14 9.08 -8.80 32.80
CA CYS A 14 10.21 -8.31 32.02
C CYS A 14 11.06 -7.39 32.89
N THR A 15 12.37 -7.61 32.91
CA THR A 15 13.34 -6.79 33.63
C THR A 15 14.53 -6.49 32.74
N SER A 16 15.02 -5.25 32.75
CA SER A 16 16.24 -4.86 32.02
C SER A 16 17.24 -4.15 32.93
N LYS A 17 18.53 -4.27 32.63
CA LYS A 17 19.58 -3.55 33.37
C LYS A 17 19.78 -2.13 32.84
N SER A 18 19.63 -1.94 31.53
CA SER A 18 20.02 -0.71 30.82
C SER A 18 18.87 -0.06 30.03
N ILE A 19 17.84 -0.82 29.67
CA ILE A 19 16.73 -0.34 28.84
C ILE A 19 15.56 0.04 29.75
N PRO A 20 15.12 1.30 29.78
CA PRO A 20 13.95 1.70 30.55
C PRO A 20 12.70 1.03 29.97
N LEU A 21 11.93 0.35 30.82
CA LEU A 21 10.69 -0.35 30.43
C LEU A 21 9.43 0.44 30.80
N HIS A 22 9.61 1.54 31.55
CA HIS A 22 8.59 2.51 31.86
C HIS A 22 9.08 3.91 31.56
N LEU A 23 8.32 4.62 30.74
CA LEU A 23 8.59 5.99 30.36
C LEU A 23 7.52 6.92 30.95
N SER A 24 7.93 8.10 31.42
CA SER A 24 7.00 9.17 31.78
C SER A 24 6.29 9.66 30.52
N PRO A 25 4.99 10.04 30.55
CA PRO A 25 4.32 10.66 29.41
C PRO A 25 5.04 11.92 28.89
N SER A 26 5.79 12.62 29.75
CA SER A 26 6.59 13.79 29.37
C SER A 26 7.93 13.47 28.71
N SER A 27 8.38 12.21 28.75
CA SER A 27 9.69 11.83 28.21
C SER A 27 9.68 11.53 26.72
N PHE A 28 8.50 11.39 26.10
CA PHE A 28 8.39 11.14 24.68
C PHE A 28 7.21 11.85 24.01
N THR A 29 7.30 12.04 22.69
CA THR A 29 6.22 12.58 21.86
C THR A 29 6.18 11.81 20.54
N LEU A 30 5.03 11.25 20.18
CA LEU A 30 4.81 10.64 18.87
C LEU A 30 4.54 11.73 17.84
N LEU A 31 5.19 11.63 16.67
CA LEU A 31 5.02 12.51 15.52
C LEU A 31 4.17 11.79 14.45
N SER A 32 4.54 11.88 13.17
CA SER A 32 3.84 11.23 12.07
C SER A 32 4.09 9.71 12.01
N PRO A 33 3.10 8.92 11.54
CA PRO A 33 3.33 7.51 11.22
C PRO A 33 4.31 7.38 10.04
N ILE A 34 5.31 6.51 10.17
CA ILE A 34 6.27 6.16 9.10
C ILE A 34 5.81 4.91 8.37
N ALA A 35 5.30 3.91 9.10
CA ALA A 35 4.85 2.65 8.52
C ALA A 35 3.63 2.11 9.26
N LYS A 36 2.74 1.42 8.53
CA LYS A 36 1.55 0.78 9.09
C LYS A 36 1.49 -0.68 8.65
N GLY A 37 1.71 -1.59 9.59
CA GLY A 37 1.58 -3.04 9.40
C GLY A 37 0.27 -3.59 9.97
N SER A 38 0.06 -4.89 9.77
CA SER A 38 -1.10 -5.63 10.33
C SER A 38 -1.06 -5.76 11.85
N GLU A 39 0.14 -5.78 12.44
CA GLU A 39 0.33 -6.03 13.88
C GLU A 39 0.79 -4.78 14.64
N SER A 40 1.20 -3.71 13.94
CA SER A 40 1.70 -2.50 14.58
C SER A 40 1.69 -1.29 13.66
N VAL A 41 1.76 -0.10 14.26
CA VAL A 41 2.02 1.16 13.57
C VAL A 41 3.34 1.72 14.07
N VAL A 42 4.26 2.07 13.17
CA VAL A 42 5.54 2.69 13.49
C VAL A 42 5.42 4.20 13.27
N TYR A 43 5.79 4.97 14.28
CA TYR A 43 5.80 6.42 14.27
C TYR A 43 7.22 6.94 14.34
N GLU A 44 7.47 8.09 13.73
CA GLU A 44 8.59 8.92 14.17
C GLU A 44 8.26 9.47 15.56
N ALA A 45 9.25 9.54 16.44
CA ALA A 45 9.04 10.04 17.79
C ALA A 45 10.28 10.77 18.31
N ILE A 46 10.06 11.63 19.31
CA ILE A 46 11.12 12.26 20.09
C ILE A 46 11.12 11.60 21.46
N LEU A 47 12.26 11.06 21.90
CA LEU A 47 12.48 10.48 23.23
C LEU A 47 13.65 11.21 23.89
N ASN A 48 13.39 11.89 25.01
CA ASN A 48 14.39 12.72 25.71
C ASN A 48 15.17 13.67 24.79
N GLY A 49 14.48 14.27 23.81
CA GLY A 49 15.06 15.20 22.84
C GLY A 49 15.79 14.56 21.64
N ARG A 50 15.83 13.22 21.55
CA ARG A 50 16.43 12.50 20.41
C ARG A 50 15.35 11.89 19.51
N ARG A 51 15.57 11.91 18.20
CA ARG A 51 14.69 11.24 17.22
C ARG A 51 14.86 9.72 17.34
N VAL A 52 13.74 9.01 17.34
CA VAL A 52 13.64 7.56 17.49
C VAL A 52 12.45 7.03 16.69
N ALA A 53 12.41 5.73 16.41
CA ALA A 53 11.25 5.06 15.85
C ALA A 53 10.40 4.44 16.97
N ALA A 54 9.11 4.78 17.05
CA ALA A 54 8.19 4.24 18.05
C ALA A 54 7.23 3.22 17.40
N LYS A 55 7.40 1.93 17.69
CA LYS A 55 6.51 0.85 17.23
C LYS A 55 5.39 0.65 18.25
N LYS A 56 4.16 0.95 17.84
CA LYS A 56 2.91 0.74 18.60
C LYS A 56 2.23 -0.55 18.14
N PRO A 57 2.34 -1.66 18.89
CA PRO A 57 1.61 -2.90 18.58
C PRO A 57 0.10 -2.71 18.69
N ILE A 58 -0.64 -3.45 17.87
CA ILE A 58 -2.09 -3.58 17.94
C ILE A 58 -2.40 -4.74 18.88
N LEU A 59 -2.85 -4.41 20.09
CA LEU A 59 -3.10 -5.37 21.16
C LEU A 59 -4.61 -5.49 21.39
N SER A 60 -5.22 -6.59 20.94
CA SER A 60 -6.66 -6.79 21.05
C SER A 60 -7.03 -7.90 22.05
N THR A 61 -6.10 -8.82 22.31
CA THR A 61 -6.31 -10.01 23.16
C THR A 61 -5.25 -10.12 24.26
N SER A 62 -5.50 -10.98 25.25
CA SER A 62 -4.50 -11.37 26.25
C SER A 62 -3.26 -12.00 25.63
N ASP A 63 -3.45 -12.79 24.59
CA ASP A 63 -2.38 -13.51 23.89
C ASP A 63 -1.45 -12.52 23.16
N ASP A 64 -2.01 -11.43 22.61
CA ASP A 64 -1.20 -10.36 22.00
C ASP A 64 -0.33 -9.65 23.05
N LEU A 65 -0.85 -9.47 24.26
CA LEU A 65 -0.08 -8.92 25.38
C LEU A 65 1.02 -9.89 25.84
N ASP A 66 0.75 -11.19 25.90
CA ASP A 66 1.76 -12.19 26.24
C ASP A 66 2.89 -12.22 25.20
N LYS A 67 2.53 -12.15 23.91
CA LYS A 67 3.49 -12.01 22.82
C LYS A 67 4.31 -10.73 22.92
N PHE A 68 3.69 -9.61 23.24
CA PHE A 68 4.41 -8.34 23.48
C PHE A 68 5.47 -8.50 24.56
N HIS A 69 5.11 -9.10 25.71
CA HIS A 69 6.04 -9.29 26.81
C HIS A 69 7.16 -10.29 26.49
N LYS A 70 6.86 -11.37 25.76
CA LYS A 70 7.86 -12.32 25.26
C LYS A 70 8.85 -11.63 24.30
N HIS A 71 8.33 -10.85 23.36
CA HIS A 71 9.15 -10.08 22.42
C HIS A 71 10.02 -9.05 23.16
N LEU A 72 9.46 -8.34 24.15
CA LEU A 72 10.22 -7.40 24.97
C LEU A 72 11.37 -8.07 25.74
N GLN A 73 11.13 -9.24 26.33
CA GLN A 73 12.16 -10.01 27.02
C GLN A 73 13.31 -10.38 26.08
N LEU A 74 12.98 -10.82 24.86
CA LEU A 74 13.97 -11.17 23.85
C LEU A 74 14.79 -9.93 23.46
N LEU A 75 14.13 -8.84 23.07
CA LEU A 75 14.80 -7.59 22.68
C LEU A 75 15.70 -7.00 23.77
N CYS A 76 15.32 -7.13 25.05
CA CYS A 76 16.13 -6.64 26.16
C CYS A 76 17.49 -7.36 26.29
N ASN A 77 17.64 -8.54 25.68
CA ASN A 77 18.85 -9.35 25.72
C ASN A 77 19.70 -9.25 24.44
N LEU A 78 19.25 -8.48 23.44
CA LEU A 78 19.98 -8.30 22.18
C LEU A 78 20.87 -7.06 22.23
N ASP A 79 22.16 -7.24 21.89
CA ASP A 79 23.14 -6.16 21.75
C ASP A 79 24.17 -6.55 20.69
N HIS A 80 23.96 -6.08 19.46
CA HIS A 80 24.83 -6.36 18.32
C HIS A 80 24.75 -5.21 17.30
N PRO A 81 25.86 -4.77 16.68
CA PRO A 81 25.86 -3.63 15.76
C PRO A 81 25.00 -3.82 14.51
N GLY A 82 24.77 -5.06 14.07
CA GLY A 82 23.90 -5.38 12.93
C GLY A 82 22.44 -5.71 13.30
N VAL A 83 22.01 -5.43 14.54
CA VAL A 83 20.63 -5.66 15.00
C VAL A 83 19.99 -4.33 15.40
N ALA A 84 18.74 -4.12 15.00
CA ALA A 84 17.99 -2.90 15.32
C ALA A 84 17.89 -2.70 16.84
N LYS A 85 18.40 -1.56 17.33
CA LYS A 85 18.61 -1.33 18.76
C LYS A 85 17.36 -0.84 19.47
N LEU A 86 16.87 -1.61 20.45
CA LEU A 86 15.82 -1.15 21.38
C LEU A 86 16.42 -0.16 22.38
N VAL A 87 15.98 1.10 22.33
CA VAL A 87 16.46 2.16 23.23
C VAL A 87 15.60 2.32 24.48
N ALA A 88 14.30 2.03 24.37
CA ALA A 88 13.35 2.07 25.48
C ALA A 88 12.08 1.28 25.15
N ALA A 89 11.27 0.97 26.17
CA ALA A 89 9.91 0.50 26.00
C ALA A 89 8.97 1.21 26.97
N HIS A 90 7.70 1.32 26.60
CA HIS A 90 6.62 1.67 27.51
C HIS A 90 5.74 0.44 27.69
N ALA A 91 6.04 -0.39 28.68
CA ALA A 91 5.35 -1.66 28.93
C ALA A 91 4.20 -1.48 29.93
N LYS A 92 3.29 -0.52 29.67
CA LYS A 92 2.16 -0.16 30.53
C LYS A 92 0.93 0.28 29.71
N PRO A 93 -0.30 -0.03 30.16
CA PRO A 93 -1.51 0.54 29.57
C PRO A 93 -1.61 2.07 29.73
N PRO A 94 -2.32 2.76 28.82
CA PRO A 94 -3.02 2.22 27.65
C PRO A 94 -2.13 2.09 26.40
N ASN A 95 -0.92 2.64 26.40
CA ASN A 95 -0.09 2.80 25.20
C ASN A 95 1.21 1.98 25.26
N TYR A 96 1.11 0.68 24.99
CA TYR A 96 2.30 -0.16 24.84
C TYR A 96 3.13 0.28 23.64
N LEU A 97 4.44 0.48 23.82
CA LEU A 97 5.34 0.98 22.78
C LEU A 97 6.74 0.36 22.91
N PHE A 98 7.37 0.11 21.76
CA PHE A 98 8.81 -0.10 21.65
C PHE A 98 9.44 1.14 21.00
N PHE A 99 10.57 1.60 21.52
CA PHE A 99 11.34 2.69 20.93
C PHE A 99 12.67 2.12 20.43
N PHE A 100 12.89 2.24 19.13
CA PHE A 100 14.12 1.83 18.46
C PHE A 100 14.92 3.05 18.02
N GLU A 101 16.21 2.87 17.81
CA GLU A 101 17.00 3.81 17.02
C GLU A 101 16.33 4.05 15.65
N LEU A 102 16.35 5.30 15.18
CA LEU A 102 15.78 5.64 13.88
C LEU A 102 16.85 5.40 12.81
N TYR A 103 16.48 4.69 11.76
CA TYR A 103 17.34 4.41 10.61
C TYR A 103 16.78 5.16 9.39
N GLU A 104 17.55 6.09 8.85
CA GLU A 104 17.07 7.14 7.94
C GLU A 104 16.77 6.65 6.52
N SER A 105 17.41 5.57 6.08
CA SER A 105 17.30 5.06 4.70
C SER A 105 16.20 4.03 4.52
N GLY A 106 15.28 3.89 5.49
CA GLY A 106 14.14 2.98 5.40
C GLY A 106 14.54 1.49 5.46
N ASN A 107 13.73 0.63 4.84
CA ASN A 107 14.02 -0.81 4.74
C ASN A 107 14.55 -1.21 3.37
N LEU A 108 15.26 -2.33 3.32
CA LEU A 108 15.93 -2.81 2.12
C LEU A 108 14.95 -3.17 0.99
N ALA A 109 13.73 -3.62 1.29
CA ALA A 109 12.73 -3.91 0.25
C ALA A 109 12.27 -2.64 -0.47
N GLU A 110 12.00 -1.56 0.26
CA GLU A 110 11.67 -0.25 -0.32
C GLU A 110 12.84 0.30 -1.13
N LYS A 111 14.06 0.16 -0.60
CA LYS A 111 15.27 0.60 -1.29
C LYS A 111 15.45 -0.09 -2.64
N LEU A 112 15.33 -1.42 -2.67
CA LEU A 112 15.51 -2.21 -3.91
C LEU A 112 14.37 -1.99 -4.90
N HIS A 113 13.11 -2.04 -4.45
CA HIS A 113 11.96 -2.18 -5.36
C HIS A 113 11.14 -0.92 -5.59
N VAL A 114 11.25 0.09 -4.71
CA VAL A 114 10.52 1.36 -4.84
C VAL A 114 11.46 2.46 -5.29
N GLU A 115 12.65 2.51 -4.71
CA GLU A 115 13.71 3.44 -5.14
C GLU A 115 14.56 2.91 -6.31
N GLU A 116 14.30 1.68 -6.77
CA GLU A 116 15.02 1.01 -7.85
C GLU A 116 16.55 1.03 -7.64
N TRP A 117 16.98 0.89 -6.38
CA TRP A 117 18.40 0.88 -6.05
C TRP A 117 19.06 -0.42 -6.49
N SER A 118 20.08 -0.30 -7.34
CA SER A 118 20.90 -1.41 -7.80
C SER A 118 22.28 -1.37 -7.11
N PRO A 119 22.51 -2.15 -6.03
CA PRO A 119 23.79 -2.17 -5.33
C PRO A 119 24.92 -2.73 -6.20
N SER A 120 26.13 -2.22 -6.01
CA SER A 120 27.33 -2.87 -6.57
C SER A 120 27.60 -4.20 -5.85
N VAL A 121 28.37 -5.10 -6.49
CA VAL A 121 28.78 -6.38 -5.87
C VAL A 121 29.47 -6.16 -4.52
N ASP A 122 30.30 -5.12 -4.39
CA ASP A 122 30.96 -4.76 -3.14
C ASP A 122 29.96 -4.37 -2.04
N GLN A 123 28.90 -3.63 -2.40
CA GLN A 123 27.82 -3.29 -1.49
C GLN A 123 27.03 -4.53 -1.08
N VAL A 124 26.73 -5.42 -2.03
CA VAL A 124 26.05 -6.69 -1.74
C VAL A 124 26.88 -7.53 -0.79
N LEU A 125 28.18 -7.70 -1.03
CA LEU A 125 29.08 -8.44 -0.13
C LEU A 125 29.14 -7.81 1.26
N THR A 126 29.26 -6.48 1.33
CA THR A 126 29.33 -5.74 2.61
C THR A 126 28.03 -5.90 3.41
N ILE A 127 26.87 -5.74 2.76
CA ILE A 127 25.56 -5.90 3.41
C ILE A 127 25.37 -7.35 3.86
N SER A 128 25.66 -8.31 2.97
CA SER A 128 25.53 -9.74 3.26
C SER A 128 26.40 -10.14 4.44
N LEU A 129 27.65 -9.69 4.49
CA LEU A 129 28.58 -10.00 5.58
C LEU A 129 28.08 -9.44 6.93
N GLN A 130 27.60 -8.20 6.96
CA GLN A 130 27.09 -7.59 8.19
C GLN A 130 25.81 -8.29 8.69
N LEU A 131 24.91 -8.66 7.78
CA LEU A 131 23.71 -9.44 8.11
C LEU A 131 24.05 -10.86 8.56
N ALA A 132 25.03 -11.52 7.93
CA ALA A 132 25.49 -12.85 8.34
C ALA A 132 26.07 -12.82 9.76
N LYS A 133 26.83 -11.77 10.13
CA LYS A 133 27.32 -11.56 11.50
C LYS A 133 26.17 -11.36 12.50
N ALA A 134 25.12 -10.63 12.12
CA ALA A 134 23.93 -10.48 12.95
C ALA A 134 23.19 -11.83 13.16
N LEU A 135 23.02 -12.63 12.11
CA LEU A 135 22.42 -13.96 12.22
C LEU A 135 23.28 -14.92 13.05
N GLN A 136 24.60 -14.90 12.86
CA GLN A 136 25.55 -15.67 13.67
C GLN A 136 25.42 -15.33 15.16
N TYR A 137 25.32 -14.04 15.50
CA TYR A 137 25.06 -13.60 16.86
C TYR A 137 23.76 -14.18 17.42
N LEU A 138 22.64 -14.11 16.68
CA LEU A 138 21.36 -14.67 17.12
C LEU A 138 21.45 -16.17 17.33
N HIS A 139 22.00 -16.90 16.36
CA HIS A 139 22.11 -18.37 16.41
C HIS A 139 22.99 -18.84 17.56
N LYS A 140 24.10 -18.14 17.86
CA LYS A 140 24.96 -18.41 19.03
C LYS A 140 24.24 -18.19 20.37
N ASN A 141 23.32 -17.24 20.42
CA ASN A 141 22.43 -17.03 21.58
C ASN A 141 21.23 -18.00 21.59
N GLY A 142 21.18 -18.95 20.66
CA GLY A 142 20.10 -19.92 20.54
C GLY A 142 18.78 -19.30 20.12
N ILE A 143 18.79 -18.19 19.37
CA ILE A 143 17.61 -17.49 18.87
C ILE A 143 17.49 -17.75 17.37
N VAL A 144 16.30 -18.10 16.91
CA VAL A 144 15.95 -18.23 15.49
C VAL A 144 15.02 -17.07 15.13
N HIS A 145 15.32 -16.33 14.07
CA HIS A 145 14.59 -15.11 13.69
C HIS A 145 13.22 -15.43 13.05
N ARG A 146 13.18 -16.42 12.14
CA ARG A 146 11.97 -16.94 11.47
C ARG A 146 11.26 -16.00 10.49
N ASP A 147 11.85 -14.84 10.19
CA ASP A 147 11.28 -13.87 9.24
C ASP A 147 12.38 -13.01 8.60
N VAL A 148 13.49 -13.63 8.20
CA VAL A 148 14.59 -12.93 7.52
C VAL A 148 14.14 -12.60 6.10
N LYS A 149 14.06 -11.31 5.76
CA LYS A 149 13.67 -10.79 4.43
C LYS A 149 14.04 -9.32 4.29
N PRO A 150 14.13 -8.75 3.08
CA PRO A 150 14.52 -7.36 2.89
C PRO A 150 13.65 -6.33 3.64
N ALA A 151 12.35 -6.59 3.79
CA ALA A 151 11.44 -5.70 4.53
C ALA A 151 11.78 -5.59 6.04
N ASN A 152 12.51 -6.56 6.58
CA ASN A 152 12.97 -6.60 7.97
C ASN A 152 14.46 -6.22 8.10
N VAL A 153 15.08 -5.66 7.07
CA VAL A 153 16.44 -5.11 7.12
C VAL A 153 16.34 -3.59 6.98
N LEU A 154 16.67 -2.85 8.04
CA LEU A 154 16.73 -1.39 8.03
C LEU A 154 18.12 -0.91 7.58
N LEU A 155 18.18 0.29 7.00
CA LEU A 155 19.42 0.88 6.50
C LEU A 155 19.66 2.25 7.16
N ASP A 156 20.89 2.49 7.62
CA ASP A 156 21.30 3.83 8.09
C ASP A 156 21.69 4.76 6.92
N GLU A 157 22.09 6.00 7.22
CA GLU A 157 22.56 6.98 6.22
C GLU A 157 23.75 6.48 5.36
N LYS A 158 24.53 5.54 5.87
CA LYS A 158 25.68 4.93 5.17
C LYS A 158 25.32 3.64 4.44
N LEU A 159 24.03 3.27 4.43
CA LEU A 159 23.50 2.01 3.89
C LEU A 159 24.03 0.77 4.62
N SER A 160 24.41 0.91 5.90
CA SER A 160 24.73 -0.25 6.74
C SER A 160 23.43 -0.96 7.16
N PRO A 161 23.36 -2.30 7.11
CA PRO A 161 22.15 -3.04 7.42
C PRO A 161 21.97 -3.36 8.91
N TYR A 162 20.72 -3.29 9.37
CA TYR A 162 20.30 -3.64 10.71
C TYR A 162 19.09 -4.58 10.64
N LEU A 163 19.26 -5.81 11.12
CA LEU A 163 18.18 -6.79 11.17
C LEU A 163 17.15 -6.39 12.23
N ALA A 164 15.89 -6.30 11.82
CA ALA A 164 14.78 -5.79 12.60
C ALA A 164 13.61 -6.79 12.63
N ASP A 165 12.61 -6.45 13.45
CA ASP A 165 11.37 -7.19 13.64
C ASP A 165 11.49 -8.62 14.19
N PHE A 166 11.67 -8.71 15.51
CA PHE A 166 11.77 -9.96 16.25
C PHE A 166 10.41 -10.49 16.73
N GLY A 167 9.30 -10.07 16.11
CA GLY A 167 7.95 -10.46 16.50
C GLY A 167 7.67 -11.98 16.44
N LEU A 168 8.36 -12.68 15.54
CA LEU A 168 8.29 -14.14 15.41
C LEU A 168 9.47 -14.88 16.03
N ALA A 169 10.50 -14.15 16.48
CA ALA A 169 11.75 -14.74 16.93
C ALA A 169 11.53 -15.59 18.19
N GLU A 170 12.26 -16.70 18.29
CA GLU A 170 12.06 -17.68 19.35
C GLU A 170 13.37 -18.37 19.74
N TYR A 171 13.50 -18.73 21.02
CA TYR A 171 14.63 -19.52 21.47
C TYR A 171 14.50 -20.96 20.99
N LYS A 172 15.61 -21.56 20.54
CA LYS A 172 15.71 -22.93 20.04
C LYS A 172 15.14 -23.97 21.01
N LYS A 173 15.33 -23.76 22.32
CA LYS A 173 14.78 -24.62 23.39
C LYS A 173 13.24 -24.60 23.49
N ASP A 174 12.62 -23.53 23.02
CA ASP A 174 11.17 -23.30 23.11
C ASP A 174 10.47 -23.65 21.78
N LEU A 175 11.23 -23.95 20.72
CA LEU A 175 10.70 -24.43 19.45
C LEU A 175 10.02 -25.80 19.67
N ARG A 176 8.74 -25.86 19.35
CA ARG A 176 7.94 -27.10 19.37
C ARG A 176 7.65 -27.55 17.95
N GLU A 177 7.36 -28.83 17.77
CA GLU A 177 6.77 -29.33 16.52
C GLU A 177 5.53 -28.51 16.15
N VAL A 178 5.49 -28.10 14.88
CA VAL A 178 4.47 -27.21 14.35
C VAL A 178 3.21 -28.02 14.04
N ASN A 179 2.29 -28.11 14.99
CA ASN A 179 0.94 -28.63 14.73
C ASN A 179 0.03 -27.53 14.16
N LEU A 180 -0.92 -27.93 13.30
CA LEU A 180 -1.85 -27.05 12.57
C LEU A 180 -2.62 -26.03 13.47
N HIS A 181 -2.81 -26.35 14.76
CA HIS A 181 -3.41 -25.47 15.77
C HIS A 181 -2.43 -24.45 16.38
N ASN A 182 -1.15 -24.79 16.50
CA ASN A 182 -0.14 -23.92 17.13
C ASN A 182 0.42 -22.88 16.17
N TRP A 183 0.41 -23.14 14.86
CA TRP A 183 0.85 -22.17 13.84
C TRP A 183 0.04 -20.87 13.87
N ARG A 184 -1.27 -20.94 14.12
CA ARG A 184 -2.11 -19.73 14.29
C ARG A 184 -1.83 -18.98 15.59
N SER A 185 -1.20 -19.64 16.56
CA SER A 185 -0.98 -19.15 17.93
C SER A 185 0.43 -18.55 18.12
N SER A 186 1.43 -18.93 17.31
CA SER A 186 2.85 -18.56 17.48
C SER A 186 3.29 -17.20 16.90
N GLY A 187 2.34 -16.28 16.62
CA GLY A 187 2.62 -15.00 15.96
C GLY A 187 2.30 -15.09 14.47
N LYS A 188 1.58 -14.10 13.91
CA LYS A 188 1.33 -14.07 12.48
C LYS A 188 2.59 -13.49 11.83
N PRO A 189 3.08 -14.04 10.71
CA PRO A 189 4.17 -13.42 10.00
C PRO A 189 3.90 -11.94 9.75
N THR A 190 4.93 -11.12 9.85
CA THR A 190 4.94 -9.69 9.49
C THR A 190 4.85 -9.55 7.98
N GLY A 191 3.71 -9.98 7.44
CA GLY A 191 3.25 -9.88 6.07
C GLY A 191 1.80 -9.42 6.14
N GLY A 192 1.61 -8.23 6.69
CA GLY A 192 0.31 -7.60 6.77
C GLY A 192 -0.20 -7.27 5.38
N PHE A 193 -1.01 -8.17 4.83
CA PHE A 193 -2.05 -7.97 3.81
C PHE A 193 -1.95 -6.65 3.03
N HIS A 194 -0.92 -6.53 2.18
CA HIS A 194 -0.88 -5.58 1.08
C HIS A 194 -0.12 -6.23 -0.09
N LYS A 195 -0.72 -6.08 -1.27
CA LYS A 195 -0.39 -6.67 -2.58
C LYS A 195 -0.97 -8.08 -2.78
N LYS A 196 -2.02 -8.25 -3.58
CA LYS A 196 -1.91 -8.32 -5.06
C LYS A 196 -0.87 -9.38 -5.41
N ASN A 197 -1.33 -10.62 -5.50
CA ASN A 197 -0.55 -11.79 -5.93
C ASN A 197 0.91 -11.81 -5.44
N MET A 198 1.16 -12.08 -4.15
CA MET A 198 2.30 -12.88 -3.66
C MET A 198 2.40 -12.87 -2.12
N VAL A 199 2.18 -14.02 -1.47
CA VAL A 199 3.25 -14.86 -0.85
C VAL A 199 4.34 -14.12 -0.01
N GLY A 200 4.08 -12.95 0.56
CA GLY A 200 5.08 -12.03 1.14
C GLY A 200 5.88 -12.50 2.38
N THR A 201 5.78 -13.77 2.73
CA THR A 201 6.76 -14.45 3.60
C THR A 201 7.10 -15.83 3.03
N LEU A 202 6.14 -16.51 2.40
CA LEU A 202 6.31 -17.84 1.83
C LEU A 202 7.44 -17.89 0.77
N ILE A 203 7.71 -16.81 0.03
CA ILE A 203 8.84 -16.77 -0.94
C ILE A 203 10.22 -16.78 -0.27
N TYR A 204 10.29 -16.47 1.03
CA TYR A 204 11.52 -16.57 1.82
C TYR A 204 11.53 -17.83 2.70
N MET A 205 10.42 -18.58 2.78
CA MET A 205 10.30 -19.74 3.66
C MET A 205 11.02 -20.96 3.09
N ALA A 206 11.76 -21.64 3.96
CA ALA A 206 12.43 -22.88 3.63
C ALA A 206 11.42 -24.04 3.42
N PRO A 207 11.73 -25.05 2.57
CA PRO A 207 10.83 -26.16 2.26
C PRO A 207 10.31 -26.92 3.49
N GLU A 208 11.12 -27.13 4.51
CA GLU A 208 10.72 -27.80 5.76
C GLU A 208 9.68 -26.99 6.54
N ILE A 209 9.77 -25.65 6.50
CA ILE A 209 8.77 -24.77 7.12
C ILE A 209 7.44 -24.87 6.36
N LEU A 210 7.51 -24.94 5.03
CA LEU A 210 6.35 -25.14 4.16
C LEU A 210 5.71 -26.52 4.32
N ARG A 211 6.51 -27.56 4.61
CA ARG A 211 6.06 -28.90 5.02
C ARG A 211 5.49 -28.94 6.44
N LYS A 212 5.61 -27.85 7.20
CA LYS A 212 5.20 -27.74 8.62
C LYS A 212 6.03 -28.63 9.55
N GLU A 213 7.30 -28.80 9.23
CA GLU A 213 8.29 -29.47 10.07
C GLU A 213 8.85 -28.47 11.11
N MET A 214 9.79 -28.91 11.95
CA MET A 214 10.38 -28.04 12.98
C MET A 214 11.20 -26.90 12.38
N PHE A 215 11.03 -25.71 12.95
CA PHE A 215 11.95 -24.61 12.73
C PHE A 215 13.33 -24.93 13.30
N THR A 216 14.36 -24.55 12.55
CA THR A 216 15.75 -24.55 13.01
C THR A 216 16.43 -23.28 12.53
N GLU A 217 17.61 -22.97 13.06
CA GLU A 217 18.47 -21.91 12.56
C GLU A 217 18.75 -22.02 11.05
N LYS A 218 18.67 -23.23 10.48
CA LYS A 218 18.87 -23.48 9.04
C LYS A 218 17.75 -22.93 8.16
N SER A 219 16.58 -22.64 8.74
CA SER A 219 15.50 -21.93 8.02
C SER A 219 15.84 -20.46 7.80
N ASP A 220 16.50 -19.79 8.77
CA ASP A 220 17.02 -18.42 8.58
C ASP A 220 18.11 -18.39 7.50
N ILE A 221 18.97 -19.42 7.43
CA ILE A 221 20.02 -19.54 6.40
C ILE A 221 19.41 -19.64 5.00
N TYR A 222 18.32 -20.38 4.83
CA TYR A 222 17.59 -20.44 3.56
C TYR A 222 17.08 -19.06 3.17
N SER A 223 16.35 -18.39 4.08
CA SER A 223 15.80 -17.06 3.85
C SER A 223 16.88 -16.02 3.53
N PHE A 224 18.04 -16.14 4.20
CA PHE A 224 19.21 -15.31 3.94
C PHE A 224 19.79 -15.52 2.54
N GLY A 225 19.91 -16.77 2.06
CA GLY A 225 20.34 -17.05 0.68
C GLY A 225 19.41 -16.43 -0.36
N THR A 226 18.10 -16.53 -0.15
CA THR A 226 17.10 -15.86 -1.01
C THR A 226 17.26 -14.34 -1.01
N LEU A 227 17.51 -13.73 0.16
CA LEU A 227 17.74 -12.29 0.31
C LEU A 227 19.00 -11.83 -0.44
N ILE A 228 20.12 -12.57 -0.36
CA ILE A 228 21.33 -12.23 -1.12
C ILE A 228 21.06 -12.29 -2.62
N ASN A 229 20.34 -13.31 -3.09
CA ASN A 229 20.01 -13.42 -4.51
C ASN A 229 19.17 -12.22 -4.97
N GLU A 230 18.20 -11.79 -4.18
CA GLU A 230 17.38 -10.60 -4.47
C GLU A 230 18.19 -9.30 -4.45
N LEU A 231 19.19 -9.16 -3.56
CA LEU A 231 20.14 -8.05 -3.59
C LEU A 231 20.93 -8.00 -4.91
N LEU A 232 21.28 -9.16 -5.48
CA LEU A 232 22.03 -9.26 -6.73
C LEU A 232 21.15 -9.01 -7.97
N THR A 233 19.93 -9.53 -7.97
CA THR A 233 19.03 -9.43 -9.13
C THR A 233 18.22 -8.13 -9.14
N GLY A 234 17.96 -7.55 -7.97
CA GLY A 234 16.95 -6.49 -7.80
C GLY A 234 15.53 -6.99 -8.09
N VAL A 235 15.33 -8.31 -8.18
CA VAL A 235 14.05 -8.93 -8.57
C VAL A 235 13.50 -9.73 -7.41
N VAL A 236 12.22 -9.50 -7.11
CA VAL A 236 11.52 -10.23 -6.05
C VAL A 236 11.61 -11.74 -6.34
N PRO A 237 11.89 -12.59 -5.33
CA PRO A 237 12.04 -14.03 -5.56
C PRO A 237 10.83 -14.65 -6.26
N TYR A 238 11.09 -15.52 -7.23
CA TYR A 238 10.08 -16.24 -8.03
C TYR A 238 9.24 -15.35 -8.96
N THR A 239 9.75 -14.21 -9.40
CA THR A 239 9.03 -13.32 -10.33
C THR A 239 9.56 -13.33 -11.76
N ASP A 240 10.60 -14.12 -12.02
CA ASP A 240 11.35 -14.06 -13.27
C ASP A 240 10.65 -14.71 -14.48
N LEU A 241 10.65 -13.93 -15.55
CA LEU A 241 10.33 -14.29 -16.92
C LEU A 241 11.54 -13.86 -17.76
N ARG A 242 12.42 -14.81 -18.12
CA ARG A 242 13.25 -14.79 -19.37
C ARG A 242 14.28 -15.93 -19.55
N ALA A 243 14.54 -16.81 -18.58
CA ALA A 243 15.52 -17.89 -18.77
C ALA A 243 14.90 -19.30 -18.68
N GLU A 244 14.80 -19.92 -19.86
CA GLU A 244 14.76 -21.36 -20.13
C GLU A 244 13.48 -22.18 -19.81
N ALA A 245 13.10 -22.96 -20.82
CA ALA A 245 11.81 -23.62 -21.05
C ALA A 245 11.47 -24.80 -20.12
N GLN A 246 11.87 -24.74 -18.84
CA GLN A 246 11.41 -25.66 -17.79
C GLN A 246 10.83 -24.92 -16.57
N ALA A 247 10.90 -23.59 -16.55
CA ALA A 247 10.20 -22.73 -15.60
C ALA A 247 9.41 -21.66 -16.36
N HIS A 248 8.31 -22.07 -17.00
CA HIS A 248 7.34 -21.11 -17.50
C HIS A 248 6.62 -20.42 -16.31
N THR A 249 7.14 -19.23 -15.99
CA THR A 249 6.42 -18.02 -15.57
C THR A 249 5.69 -18.08 -14.22
N VAL A 250 6.44 -17.89 -13.13
CA VAL A 250 5.93 -17.94 -11.74
C VAL A 250 5.14 -16.69 -11.30
N LEU A 251 5.00 -15.68 -12.16
CA LEU A 251 4.06 -14.57 -11.96
C LEU A 251 3.00 -14.36 -13.04
N GLU A 252 3.13 -14.96 -14.23
CA GLU A 252 2.04 -14.97 -15.22
C GLU A 252 1.15 -16.22 -15.11
N MET A 253 1.62 -17.27 -14.43
CA MET A 253 0.76 -18.36 -13.99
C MET A 253 0.32 -18.10 -12.55
N ASN A 254 -0.98 -17.90 -12.38
CA ASN A 254 -1.75 -17.86 -11.12
C ASN A 254 -1.39 -18.98 -10.11
N TYR A 255 -0.19 -19.02 -9.55
CA TYR A 255 0.14 -19.94 -8.46
C TYR A 255 -0.52 -19.40 -7.19
N THR A 256 -1.55 -20.09 -6.71
CA THR A 256 -2.03 -19.92 -5.34
C THR A 256 -0.91 -20.29 -4.34
N GLU A 257 -0.98 -19.82 -3.10
CA GLU A 257 0.02 -20.16 -2.06
C GLU A 257 0.29 -21.68 -1.98
N GLN A 258 -0.76 -22.49 -2.14
CA GLN A 258 -0.67 -23.96 -2.11
C GLN A 258 0.15 -24.52 -3.28
N GLN A 259 0.03 -23.87 -4.43
CA GLN A 259 0.59 -24.26 -5.70
C GLN A 259 2.10 -23.93 -5.71
N LEU A 260 2.47 -22.74 -5.22
CA LEU A 260 3.88 -22.36 -5.05
C LEU A 260 4.53 -23.16 -3.92
N THR A 261 3.81 -23.38 -2.82
CA THR A 261 4.25 -24.31 -1.75
C THR A 261 4.58 -25.68 -2.35
N ALA A 262 3.68 -26.26 -3.15
CA ALA A 262 3.90 -27.54 -3.79
C ALA A 262 5.09 -27.52 -4.77
N ALA A 263 5.28 -26.44 -5.53
CA ALA A 263 6.42 -26.32 -6.43
C ALA A 263 7.76 -26.25 -5.68
N ILE A 264 7.85 -25.48 -4.59
CA ILE A 264 9.07 -25.37 -3.77
C ILE A 264 9.38 -26.70 -3.08
N VAL A 265 8.35 -27.34 -2.50
CA VAL A 265 8.46 -28.53 -1.65
C VAL A 265 8.63 -29.81 -2.44
N SER A 266 7.86 -29.99 -3.51
CA SER A 266 7.77 -31.25 -4.27
C SER A 266 8.58 -31.20 -5.56
N SER A 267 8.63 -30.05 -6.24
CA SER A 267 9.37 -29.89 -7.50
C SER A 267 10.77 -29.29 -7.30
N GLY A 268 11.11 -28.89 -6.08
CA GLY A 268 12.41 -28.29 -5.78
C GLY A 268 12.61 -26.90 -6.40
N LEU A 269 11.52 -26.18 -6.69
CA LEU A 269 11.58 -24.85 -7.31
C LEU A 269 12.41 -23.89 -6.45
N ARG A 270 13.33 -23.16 -7.10
CA ARG A 270 14.14 -22.08 -6.50
C ARG A 270 14.06 -20.81 -7.36
N PRO A 271 14.33 -19.63 -6.79
CA PRO A 271 14.42 -18.39 -7.57
C PRO A 271 15.47 -18.50 -8.68
N ALA A 272 15.32 -17.70 -9.74
CA ALA A 272 16.36 -17.61 -10.75
C ALA A 272 17.63 -17.03 -10.11
N LEU A 273 18.75 -17.74 -10.27
CA LEU A 273 20.03 -17.31 -9.72
C LEU A 273 20.57 -16.15 -10.55
N ALA A 274 21.18 -15.16 -9.90
CA ALA A 274 21.81 -14.03 -10.59
C ALA A 274 22.82 -14.51 -11.66
N GLU A 275 22.78 -13.89 -12.85
CA GLU A 275 23.64 -14.28 -13.97
C GLU A 275 25.10 -13.89 -13.75
N THR A 276 26.03 -14.79 -14.13
CA THR A 276 27.49 -14.58 -14.04
C THR A 276 28.04 -13.40 -14.87
N GLY A 277 27.22 -12.77 -15.73
CA GLY A 277 27.64 -11.66 -16.59
C GLY A 277 27.90 -10.32 -15.86
N LEU A 278 27.58 -10.24 -14.56
CA LEU A 278 27.62 -9.01 -13.75
C LEU A 278 28.89 -8.84 -12.89
N ASN A 279 30.02 -9.50 -13.24
CA ASN A 279 31.23 -9.57 -12.38
C ASN A 279 30.96 -10.18 -10.98
N ILE A 280 29.95 -11.02 -10.84
CA ILE A 280 29.62 -11.67 -9.56
C ILE A 280 30.58 -12.84 -9.32
N PRO A 281 31.25 -12.93 -8.14
CA PRO A 281 32.09 -14.06 -7.80
C PRO A 281 31.30 -15.37 -7.82
N LYS A 282 31.79 -16.39 -8.55
CA LYS A 282 31.13 -17.70 -8.63
C LYS A 282 30.89 -18.32 -7.25
N SER A 283 31.85 -18.16 -6.35
CA SER A 283 31.76 -18.60 -4.95
C SER A 283 30.60 -17.95 -4.19
N LEU A 284 30.22 -16.71 -4.50
CA LEU A 284 29.01 -16.09 -3.91
C LEU A 284 27.74 -16.79 -4.41
N LEU A 285 27.68 -17.14 -5.70
CA LEU A 285 26.57 -17.88 -6.28
C LEU A 285 26.48 -19.31 -5.70
N ASP A 286 27.63 -19.98 -5.55
CA ASP A 286 27.73 -21.31 -4.93
C ASP A 286 27.28 -21.25 -3.45
N LEU A 287 27.61 -20.18 -2.72
CA LEU A 287 27.15 -19.93 -1.35
C LEU A 287 25.63 -19.77 -1.29
N ILE A 288 25.03 -18.93 -2.15
CA ILE A 288 23.57 -18.78 -2.26
C ILE A 288 22.91 -20.14 -2.50
N GLN A 289 23.47 -20.93 -3.41
CA GLN A 289 22.96 -22.25 -3.73
C GLN A 289 23.03 -23.23 -2.56
N SER A 290 24.10 -23.18 -1.77
CA SER A 290 24.23 -23.99 -0.57
C SER A 290 23.25 -23.56 0.53
N CYS A 291 22.95 -22.26 0.63
CA CYS A 291 22.02 -21.71 1.63
C CYS A 291 20.58 -22.15 1.39
N TRP A 292 20.10 -22.17 0.15
CA TRP A 292 18.71 -22.54 -0.17
C TRP A 292 18.52 -24.03 -0.55
N GLY A 293 19.43 -24.90 -0.14
CA GLY A 293 19.33 -26.34 -0.36
C GLY A 293 18.06 -26.96 0.26
N ASP A 294 17.52 -28.04 -0.33
CA ASP A 294 16.30 -28.68 0.17
C ASP A 294 16.45 -29.30 1.57
N ASP A 295 17.57 -29.98 1.81
CA ASP A 295 17.90 -30.64 3.08
C ASP A 295 18.54 -29.63 4.06
N PRO A 296 17.89 -29.29 5.19
CA PRO A 296 18.42 -28.33 6.16
C PRO A 296 19.77 -28.75 6.78
N SER A 297 20.03 -30.06 6.86
CA SER A 297 21.27 -30.57 7.45
C SER A 297 22.50 -30.23 6.58
N LYS A 298 22.30 -30.10 5.26
CA LYS A 298 23.36 -29.80 4.28
C LYS A 298 23.63 -28.31 4.09
N ARG A 299 22.71 -27.43 4.50
CA ARG A 299 22.92 -25.99 4.45
C ARG A 299 24.10 -25.61 5.35
N PRO A 300 24.90 -24.57 5.01
CA PRO A 300 25.95 -24.09 5.90
C PRO A 300 25.37 -23.58 7.23
N SER A 301 26.21 -23.54 8.26
CA SER A 301 25.89 -22.80 9.50
C SER A 301 26.13 -21.30 9.30
N SER A 302 25.62 -20.46 10.20
CA SER A 302 25.93 -19.02 10.16
C SER A 302 27.43 -18.74 10.36
N ASP A 303 28.17 -19.60 11.06
CA ASP A 303 29.63 -19.52 11.14
C ASP A 303 30.29 -19.77 9.78
N ASP A 304 29.86 -20.81 9.05
CA ASP A 304 30.39 -21.13 7.71
C ASP A 304 30.08 -20.02 6.70
N VAL A 305 28.86 -19.47 6.74
CA VAL A 305 28.43 -18.36 5.88
C VAL A 305 29.27 -17.10 6.12
N VAL A 306 29.56 -16.76 7.38
CA VAL A 306 30.43 -15.62 7.71
C VAL A 306 31.84 -15.85 7.17
N LEU A 307 32.43 -17.04 7.39
CA LEU A 307 33.77 -17.36 6.91
C LEU A 307 33.89 -17.24 5.38
N GLU A 308 32.92 -17.75 4.64
CA GLU A 308 32.91 -17.66 3.17
C GLU A 308 32.78 -16.19 2.73
N LEU A 309 31.85 -15.43 3.29
CA LEU A 309 31.67 -14.01 2.94
C LEU A 309 32.87 -13.14 3.31
N GLU A 310 33.56 -13.42 4.42
CA GLU A 310 34.81 -12.73 4.78
C GLU A 310 35.91 -13.00 3.73
N SER A 311 36.08 -14.26 3.33
CA SER A 311 37.05 -14.60 2.28
C SER A 311 36.73 -13.91 0.96
N LEU A 312 35.46 -13.79 0.57
CA LEU A 312 35.05 -13.10 -0.65
C LEU A 312 35.26 -11.59 -0.58
N TRP A 313 34.97 -11.01 0.58
CA TRP A 313 35.14 -9.59 0.81
C TRP A 313 36.62 -9.19 0.79
N GLU A 314 37.50 -9.98 1.41
CA GLU A 314 38.95 -9.78 1.37
C GLU A 314 39.48 -9.82 -0.07
N LEU A 315 39.09 -10.83 -0.85
CA LEU A 315 39.51 -11.00 -2.25
C LEU A 315 39.09 -9.84 -3.16
N GLU A 316 37.94 -9.20 -2.93
CA GLU A 316 37.53 -8.01 -3.69
C GLU A 316 38.26 -6.75 -3.23
N THR A 317 38.52 -6.60 -1.91
CA THR A 317 39.30 -5.46 -1.41
C THR A 317 40.76 -5.47 -1.86
N GLU A 318 41.37 -6.65 -2.06
CA GLU A 318 42.75 -6.78 -2.54
C GLU A 318 42.90 -6.48 -4.05
N LYS A 319 41.83 -6.57 -4.85
CA LYS A 319 41.85 -6.23 -6.29
C LYS A 319 41.93 -4.73 -6.58
N GLN A 320 41.86 -3.87 -5.56
CA GLN A 320 42.02 -2.42 -5.68
C GLN A 320 43.43 -1.97 -5.21
N PRO A 321 44.48 -1.95 -6.06
CA PRO A 321 45.75 -1.37 -5.68
C PRO A 321 45.69 0.16 -5.68
N SER A 322 45.99 0.72 -4.51
CA SER A 322 46.56 2.04 -4.24
C SER A 322 47.03 2.86 -5.47
N HIS A 323 46.28 3.90 -5.83
CA HIS A 323 46.83 5.08 -6.51
C HIS A 323 46.95 6.23 -5.49
N PHE A 324 47.96 6.12 -4.62
CA PHE A 324 48.55 7.26 -3.92
C PHE A 324 49.83 7.67 -4.67
N LEU A 325 50.13 8.98 -4.68
CA LEU A 325 51.18 9.73 -5.42
C LEU A 325 50.63 10.36 -6.71
N GLU A 326 50.66 11.67 -6.97
CA GLU A 326 51.33 12.83 -6.38
C GLU A 326 50.50 14.07 -6.77
N THR A 327 50.20 14.99 -5.85
CA THR A 327 49.72 16.32 -6.22
C THR A 327 50.83 17.32 -5.96
N THR A 328 51.55 17.62 -7.03
CA THR A 328 52.44 18.78 -7.11
C THR A 328 51.61 20.06 -7.07
N SER A 329 52.06 20.97 -6.21
CA SER A 329 51.56 22.33 -6.03
C SER A 329 51.71 23.19 -7.29
N ILE A 330 50.61 23.71 -7.85
CA ILE A 330 50.62 24.93 -8.67
C ILE A 330 49.40 25.80 -8.34
N SER A 331 49.68 27.08 -8.17
CA SER A 331 48.83 28.19 -7.75
C SER A 331 47.85 28.72 -8.79
N ARG A 332 46.68 29.16 -8.29
CA ARG A 332 45.79 30.29 -8.70
C ARG A 332 45.80 30.78 -10.17
N SER A 333 44.59 30.85 -10.76
CA SER A 333 44.04 32.09 -11.33
C SER A 333 42.55 31.99 -11.68
N ASP A 334 41.81 33.04 -11.31
CA ASP A 334 40.42 33.32 -11.71
C ASP A 334 40.27 33.52 -13.23
N LYS A 335 39.18 32.99 -13.81
CA LYS A 335 38.11 33.75 -14.51
C LYS A 335 37.29 32.91 -15.50
N ALA A 336 35.96 33.03 -15.32
CA ALA A 336 34.90 33.24 -16.31
C ALA A 336 34.41 32.10 -17.26
N GLU A 337 33.07 32.07 -17.33
CA GLU A 337 32.19 31.77 -18.47
C GLU A 337 31.84 30.31 -18.83
N GLY A 338 30.57 29.98 -18.58
CA GLY A 338 29.64 29.59 -19.65
C GLY A 338 29.81 28.21 -20.28
N ALA A 339 29.13 27.20 -19.72
CA ALA A 339 28.57 26.10 -20.52
C ALA A 339 27.45 25.40 -19.74
N ILE A 340 26.21 25.86 -19.97
CA ILE A 340 25.02 25.03 -19.73
C ILE A 340 25.12 23.84 -20.68
N LYS A 341 25.57 22.69 -20.19
CA LYS A 341 25.46 21.42 -20.90
C LYS A 341 24.09 20.83 -20.59
N ASN A 342 23.18 21.02 -21.54
CA ASN A 342 21.98 20.23 -21.72
C ASN A 342 22.34 18.74 -21.78
N THR A 343 22.23 18.03 -20.67
CA THR A 343 21.93 16.60 -20.66
C THR A 343 20.43 16.47 -20.79
N ARG A 344 19.97 16.14 -22.01
CA ARG A 344 18.59 15.78 -22.30
C ARG A 344 18.28 14.48 -21.56
N ASP A 345 17.55 14.62 -20.47
CA ASP A 345 16.79 13.55 -19.85
C ASP A 345 15.72 13.10 -20.85
N TYR A 346 15.62 11.79 -21.11
CA TYR A 346 14.62 11.21 -21.99
C TYR A 346 13.96 10.05 -21.24
N GLY A 347 12.81 10.33 -20.63
CA GLY A 347 11.97 9.30 -19.99
C GLY A 347 11.05 9.79 -18.87
N ASP A 348 10.43 10.98 -18.97
CA ASP A 348 9.40 11.41 -18.02
C ASP A 348 8.19 10.45 -18.08
N ASN A 349 8.03 9.59 -17.07
CA ASN A 349 6.73 8.96 -16.78
C ASN A 349 5.75 10.07 -16.39
N ILE A 350 4.66 10.26 -17.15
CA ILE A 350 3.66 11.28 -16.82
C ILE A 350 3.03 10.97 -15.46
N ASN A 351 3.10 11.95 -14.56
CA ASN A 351 2.33 11.95 -13.33
C ASN A 351 0.93 12.52 -13.58
N TRP A 352 -0.06 11.65 -13.81
CA TRP A 352 -1.44 12.02 -14.13
C TRP A 352 -2.13 12.80 -13.02
N SER A 353 -1.86 12.45 -11.77
CA SER A 353 -2.31 13.21 -10.59
C SER A 353 -1.85 14.68 -10.65
N ARG A 354 -0.58 14.94 -11.00
CA ARG A 354 -0.04 16.28 -11.13
C ARG A 354 -0.67 17.07 -12.27
N GLN A 355 -1.00 16.41 -13.39
CA GLN A 355 -1.70 17.05 -14.51
C GLN A 355 -3.13 17.46 -14.13
N GLY A 356 -3.87 16.57 -13.45
CA GLY A 356 -5.19 16.90 -12.92
C GLY A 356 -5.14 18.06 -11.92
N GLU A 357 -4.13 18.07 -11.03
CA GLU A 357 -3.92 19.17 -10.08
C GLU A 357 -3.58 20.50 -10.79
N CYS A 358 -2.77 20.45 -11.85
CA CYS A 358 -2.44 21.61 -12.67
C CYS A 358 -3.70 22.21 -13.34
N LEU A 359 -4.58 21.36 -13.88
CA LEU A 359 -5.86 21.79 -14.44
C LEU A 359 -6.75 22.41 -13.36
N SER A 360 -6.90 21.75 -12.21
CA SER A 360 -7.67 22.25 -11.08
C SER A 360 -7.21 23.64 -10.64
N LYS A 361 -5.89 23.85 -10.51
CA LYS A 361 -5.29 25.16 -10.21
C LYS A 361 -5.59 26.20 -11.28
N LYS A 362 -5.42 25.88 -12.56
CA LYS A 362 -5.74 26.79 -13.69
C LYS A 362 -7.22 27.20 -13.68
N SER A 363 -8.12 26.27 -13.41
CA SER A 363 -9.57 26.53 -13.30
C SER A 363 -9.90 27.42 -12.09
N SER A 364 -9.27 27.19 -10.94
CA SER A 364 -9.46 28.00 -9.72
C SER A 364 -8.88 29.41 -9.78
N LEU A 365 -7.91 29.67 -10.65
CA LEU A 365 -7.35 31.02 -10.89
C LEU A 365 -8.23 31.87 -11.81
N SER A 366 -9.20 31.25 -12.50
CA SER A 366 -10.12 31.92 -13.42
C SER A 366 -11.40 32.44 -12.73
N THR A 367 -11.61 32.13 -11.44
CA THR A 367 -12.78 32.57 -10.68
C THR A 367 -12.59 33.98 -10.11
N VAL A 368 -13.50 34.87 -10.50
CA VAL A 368 -13.62 36.25 -9.98
C VAL A 368 -14.21 36.21 -8.56
N PRO A 369 -13.74 37.03 -7.59
CA PRO A 369 -14.05 36.87 -6.16
C PRO A 369 -15.53 37.02 -5.73
N ASP A 370 -16.41 37.54 -6.60
CA ASP A 370 -17.76 37.99 -6.23
C ASP A 370 -18.92 37.20 -6.89
N LEU A 371 -18.65 35.98 -7.38
CA LEU A 371 -19.68 35.21 -8.09
C LEU A 371 -20.56 34.41 -7.11
N LYS A 372 -21.86 34.74 -7.09
CA LYS A 372 -22.92 34.11 -6.26
C LYS A 372 -22.75 32.60 -6.16
N SER A 373 -22.40 32.14 -4.97
CA SER A 373 -22.34 30.74 -4.61
C SER A 373 -23.74 30.12 -4.53
N TRP A 374 -23.80 28.78 -4.60
CA TRP A 374 -25.02 27.98 -4.48
C TRP A 374 -25.81 28.25 -3.18
N SER A 375 -25.22 28.94 -2.19
CA SER A 375 -25.87 29.37 -0.95
C SER A 375 -26.86 30.54 -1.08
N SER A 376 -26.87 31.27 -2.20
CA SER A 376 -27.65 32.52 -2.33
C SER A 376 -29.14 32.37 -2.66
N SER A 377 -29.67 31.15 -2.77
CA SER A 377 -31.06 30.92 -3.18
C SER A 377 -31.82 29.97 -2.26
N THR A 378 -31.96 30.30 -0.96
CA THR A 378 -33.21 30.16 -0.19
C THR A 378 -33.02 30.40 1.32
N ASN A 379 -33.45 31.57 1.77
CA ASN A 379 -33.54 31.94 3.18
C ASN A 379 -34.85 31.38 3.78
N ASP A 380 -34.97 30.06 3.83
CA ASP A 380 -36.15 29.37 4.36
C ASP A 380 -35.75 28.65 5.67
N SER A 381 -36.02 29.29 6.80
CA SER A 381 -35.65 28.83 8.15
C SER A 381 -36.31 27.51 8.57
N SER A 382 -37.13 26.92 7.70
CA SER A 382 -37.84 25.64 7.92
C SER A 382 -37.15 24.41 7.31
N ARG A 383 -36.09 24.60 6.51
CA ARG A 383 -35.45 23.48 5.79
C ARG A 383 -34.52 22.67 6.69
N TYR A 384 -34.62 21.34 6.59
CA TYR A 384 -33.73 20.40 7.26
C TYR A 384 -32.29 20.64 6.83
N VAL A 385 -31.36 20.82 7.78
CA VAL A 385 -29.93 20.94 7.50
C VAL A 385 -29.24 19.67 8.00
N PRO A 386 -28.68 18.84 7.11
CA PRO A 386 -27.99 17.62 7.52
C PRO A 386 -26.71 17.96 8.30
N LYS A 387 -26.38 17.16 9.31
CA LYS A 387 -25.06 17.23 9.96
C LYS A 387 -24.19 16.13 9.40
N VAL A 388 -23.18 16.55 8.66
CA VAL A 388 -22.37 15.65 7.83
C VAL A 388 -21.14 15.18 8.59
N SER A 389 -20.91 13.87 8.61
CA SER A 389 -19.62 13.28 8.93
C SER A 389 -19.34 12.14 7.97
N SER A 390 -18.11 12.04 7.48
CA SER A 390 -17.78 11.16 6.36
C SER A 390 -16.48 10.42 6.61
N GLY A 391 -16.36 9.22 6.04
CA GLY A 391 -15.16 8.41 6.11
C GLY A 391 -15.13 7.43 4.94
N SER A 392 -13.94 7.00 4.59
CA SER A 392 -13.72 6.13 3.44
C SER A 392 -12.71 5.04 3.75
N PHE A 393 -12.77 3.98 2.95
CA PHE A 393 -11.78 2.93 2.96
C PHE A 393 -11.67 2.36 1.56
N ALA A 394 -10.45 2.06 1.15
CA ALA A 394 -10.17 1.53 -0.17
C ALA A 394 -9.20 0.34 -0.04
N THR A 395 -9.47 -0.74 -0.77
CA THR A 395 -8.67 -1.97 -0.78
C THR A 395 -8.85 -2.69 -2.11
N CYS A 396 -7.95 -3.61 -2.42
CA CYS A 396 -7.77 -4.09 -3.80
C CYS A 396 -8.63 -5.28 -4.19
N GLY A 397 -9.49 -5.80 -3.30
CA GLY A 397 -10.14 -7.11 -3.46
C GLY A 397 -9.15 -8.17 -3.96
N LYS A 398 -9.44 -8.80 -5.10
CA LYS A 398 -8.57 -9.77 -5.80
C LYS A 398 -7.69 -9.18 -6.93
N ARG A 399 -7.91 -7.94 -7.37
CA ARG A 399 -7.11 -7.29 -8.44
C ARG A 399 -5.66 -7.09 -8.03
N GLU A 400 -4.77 -6.94 -9.02
CA GLU A 400 -3.30 -6.73 -8.93
C GLU A 400 -2.81 -5.28 -8.80
N SER A 401 -3.52 -4.28 -9.33
CA SER A 401 -3.25 -2.82 -9.16
C SER A 401 -4.45 -2.08 -8.53
N MET A 402 -4.20 -1.07 -7.68
CA MET A 402 -5.27 -0.24 -7.12
C MET A 402 -5.44 0.90 -8.12
N GLU A 403 -6.36 0.70 -9.04
CA GLU A 403 -6.71 1.64 -10.09
C GLU A 403 -7.79 2.61 -9.61
N ASP A 404 -8.55 2.22 -8.58
CA ASP A 404 -9.47 3.10 -7.88
C ASP A 404 -8.77 4.25 -7.16
N THR A 405 -9.43 5.40 -7.14
CA THR A 405 -9.11 6.51 -6.25
C THR A 405 -10.39 7.24 -5.81
N HIS A 406 -10.28 8.08 -4.79
CA HIS A 406 -11.42 8.81 -4.27
C HIS A 406 -10.96 10.07 -3.52
N PHE A 407 -11.90 10.96 -3.25
CA PHE A 407 -11.66 12.08 -2.35
C PHE A 407 -12.89 12.40 -1.50
N LEU A 408 -12.64 13.03 -0.35
CA LEU A 408 -13.67 13.58 0.53
C LEU A 408 -13.38 15.05 0.74
N MET A 409 -14.27 15.91 0.27
CA MET A 409 -14.21 17.35 0.46
C MET A 409 -15.41 17.78 1.30
N PRO A 410 -15.29 17.72 2.63
CA PRO A 410 -16.38 18.11 3.52
C PRO A 410 -16.69 19.60 3.44
N HIS A 411 -15.83 20.45 2.87
CA HIS A 411 -16.16 21.84 2.59
C HIS A 411 -15.56 22.22 1.23
N ILE A 412 -16.39 22.70 0.31
CA ILE A 412 -15.96 23.21 -0.99
C ILE A 412 -16.37 24.68 -1.14
N CYS A 413 -15.64 25.46 -1.94
CA CYS A 413 -15.88 26.89 -2.14
C CYS A 413 -15.81 27.74 -0.85
N ASN A 414 -15.12 27.27 0.19
CA ASN A 414 -15.10 27.86 1.54
C ASN A 414 -16.50 27.96 2.19
N GLU A 415 -17.46 27.14 1.75
CA GLU A 415 -18.81 27.11 2.34
C GLU A 415 -18.98 25.88 3.23
N GLU A 416 -19.50 26.09 4.45
CA GLU A 416 -19.66 25.02 5.43
C GLU A 416 -20.74 23.99 5.04
N ASN A 417 -21.70 24.37 4.19
CA ASN A 417 -22.88 23.57 3.83
C ASN A 417 -22.80 22.97 2.41
N ILE A 418 -21.62 22.97 1.79
CA ILE A 418 -21.42 22.31 0.50
C ILE A 418 -20.35 21.24 0.66
N HIS A 419 -20.74 19.99 0.41
CA HIS A 419 -19.86 18.82 0.54
C HIS A 419 -19.77 18.09 -0.80
N LEU A 420 -18.56 17.67 -1.17
CA LEU A 420 -18.31 16.91 -2.40
C LEU A 420 -17.54 15.63 -2.07
N PHE A 421 -18.07 14.50 -2.54
CA PHE A 421 -17.45 13.18 -2.40
C PHE A 421 -17.43 12.51 -3.76
N ALA A 422 -16.36 11.80 -4.11
CA ALA A 422 -16.32 11.06 -5.36
C ALA A 422 -15.44 9.82 -5.28
N ILE A 423 -15.83 8.79 -6.03
CA ILE A 423 -15.09 7.56 -6.27
C ILE A 423 -14.85 7.46 -7.79
N PHE A 424 -13.65 7.08 -8.16
CA PHE A 424 -13.24 6.80 -9.52
C PHE A 424 -12.68 5.40 -9.55
N ASP A 425 -13.32 4.50 -10.28
CA ASP A 425 -12.90 3.10 -10.42
C ASP A 425 -12.15 2.96 -11.74
N GLY A 426 -10.85 2.68 -11.67
CA GLY A 426 -9.99 2.69 -12.84
C GLY A 426 -9.99 1.35 -13.56
N HIS A 427 -9.97 1.39 -14.89
CA HIS A 427 -9.79 0.20 -15.71
C HIS A 427 -8.81 0.48 -16.85
N ARG A 428 -8.08 -0.57 -17.27
CA ARG A 428 -6.97 -0.46 -18.24
C ARG A 428 -5.87 0.49 -17.72
N GLY A 429 -5.71 0.54 -16.40
CA GLY A 429 -4.73 1.37 -15.68
C GLY A 429 -5.37 2.52 -14.89
N ALA A 430 -4.62 3.04 -13.91
CA ALA A 430 -5.10 4.07 -12.97
C ALA A 430 -5.14 5.51 -13.53
N ALA A 431 -4.59 5.76 -14.73
CA ALA A 431 -4.31 7.10 -15.22
C ALA A 431 -5.54 8.02 -15.31
N ALA A 432 -6.67 7.50 -15.82
CA ALA A 432 -7.91 8.26 -15.95
C ALA A 432 -8.49 8.60 -14.57
N ALA A 433 -8.47 7.63 -13.64
CA ALA A 433 -8.97 7.80 -12.27
C ALA A 433 -8.12 8.82 -11.49
N GLU A 434 -6.79 8.69 -11.53
CA GLU A 434 -5.84 9.61 -10.88
C GLU A 434 -5.98 11.05 -11.37
N PHE A 435 -6.05 11.24 -12.69
CA PHE A 435 -6.26 12.56 -13.28
C PHE A 435 -7.60 13.15 -12.82
N SER A 436 -8.68 12.36 -12.90
CA SER A 436 -10.04 12.79 -12.61
C SER A 436 -10.22 13.19 -11.15
N ALA A 437 -9.65 12.43 -10.21
CA ALA A 437 -9.72 12.75 -8.78
C ALA A 437 -9.06 14.08 -8.42
N LYS A 438 -8.08 14.55 -9.20
CA LYS A 438 -7.42 15.84 -8.98
C LYS A 438 -8.04 16.97 -9.78
N ALA A 439 -8.57 16.69 -10.97
CA ALA A 439 -9.18 17.68 -11.87
C ALA A 439 -10.60 18.08 -11.45
N LEU A 440 -11.45 17.10 -11.13
CA LEU A 440 -12.89 17.30 -10.96
C LEU A 440 -13.25 18.38 -9.91
N PRO A 441 -12.61 18.43 -8.71
CA PRO A 441 -12.93 19.46 -7.73
C PRO A 441 -12.76 20.90 -8.22
N GLY A 442 -11.67 21.19 -8.92
CA GLY A 442 -11.38 22.54 -9.43
C GLY A 442 -12.34 22.95 -10.54
N LEU A 443 -12.76 22.00 -11.38
CA LEU A 443 -13.76 22.24 -12.41
C LEU A 443 -15.13 22.55 -11.81
N ILE A 444 -15.58 21.76 -10.83
CA ILE A 444 -16.83 22.01 -10.10
C ILE A 444 -16.81 23.40 -9.43
N GLN A 445 -15.71 23.77 -8.77
CA GLN A 445 -15.56 25.11 -8.18
C GLN A 445 -15.67 26.23 -9.21
N SER A 446 -15.03 26.06 -10.37
CA SER A 446 -15.08 27.05 -11.46
C SER A 446 -16.47 27.21 -12.09
N LEU A 447 -17.34 26.22 -11.89
CA LEU A 447 -18.71 26.16 -12.40
C LEU A 447 -19.76 26.48 -11.33
N SER A 448 -19.36 26.99 -10.16
CA SER A 448 -20.25 27.32 -9.04
C SER A 448 -21.33 28.36 -9.36
N SER A 449 -21.25 29.04 -10.51
CA SER A 449 -22.26 29.99 -10.99
C SER A 449 -23.43 29.37 -11.76
N SER A 450 -23.30 28.13 -12.24
CA SER A 450 -24.41 27.38 -12.83
C SER A 450 -25.21 26.61 -11.77
N SER A 451 -26.29 25.93 -12.15
CA SER A 451 -26.94 24.99 -11.24
C SER A 451 -25.99 23.86 -10.84
N ALA A 452 -26.23 23.21 -9.69
CA ALA A 452 -25.41 22.10 -9.22
C ALA A 452 -25.39 20.92 -10.22
N GLU A 453 -26.54 20.62 -10.82
CA GLU A 453 -26.69 19.61 -11.88
C GLU A 453 -25.84 19.96 -13.11
N GLU A 454 -25.95 21.18 -13.62
CA GLU A 454 -25.18 21.64 -14.79
C GLU A 454 -23.68 21.65 -14.50
N ALA A 455 -23.29 22.07 -13.29
CA ALA A 455 -21.89 22.07 -12.88
C ALA A 455 -21.29 20.66 -12.81
N LEU A 456 -22.03 19.69 -12.28
CA LEU A 456 -21.62 18.29 -12.27
C LEU A 456 -21.51 17.73 -13.69
N SER A 457 -22.53 17.93 -14.52
CA SER A 457 -22.55 17.46 -15.91
C SER A 457 -21.35 18.02 -16.70
N GLN A 458 -21.16 19.34 -16.67
CA GLN A 458 -20.04 19.98 -17.36
C GLN A 458 -18.68 19.57 -16.77
N ALA A 459 -18.56 19.38 -15.45
CA ALA A 459 -17.30 18.98 -14.84
C ALA A 459 -16.86 17.59 -15.29
N PHE A 460 -17.77 16.62 -15.40
CA PHE A 460 -17.47 15.28 -15.92
C PHE A 460 -16.99 15.33 -17.37
N VAL A 461 -17.76 16.01 -18.25
CA VAL A 461 -17.42 16.14 -19.67
C VAL A 461 -16.09 16.89 -19.88
N ARG A 462 -15.84 17.96 -19.12
CA ARG A 462 -14.57 18.72 -19.19
C ARG A 462 -13.39 17.92 -18.65
N THR A 463 -13.60 17.09 -17.63
CA THR A 463 -12.56 16.19 -17.09
C THR A 463 -12.14 15.17 -18.15
N ASP A 464 -13.11 14.53 -18.80
CA ASP A 464 -12.86 13.59 -19.92
C ASP A 464 -12.11 14.24 -21.09
N LEU A 465 -12.60 15.39 -21.55
CA LEU A 465 -11.96 16.09 -22.66
C LEU A 465 -10.52 16.49 -22.32
N ALA A 466 -10.29 17.00 -21.10
CA ALA A 466 -8.96 17.40 -20.67
C ALA A 466 -8.00 16.21 -20.55
N PHE A 467 -8.46 15.10 -19.96
CA PHE A 467 -7.67 13.88 -19.84
C PHE A 467 -7.26 13.33 -21.22
N ARG A 468 -8.22 13.20 -22.14
CA ARG A 468 -7.95 12.68 -23.49
C ARG A 468 -7.01 13.59 -24.29
N ASN A 469 -7.09 14.90 -24.11
CA ASN A 469 -6.16 15.84 -24.75
C ASN A 469 -4.73 15.67 -24.23
N GLU A 470 -4.56 15.46 -22.92
CA GLU A 470 -3.26 15.23 -22.30
C GLU A 470 -2.68 13.87 -22.74
N LEU A 471 -3.50 12.83 -22.74
CA LEU A 471 -3.16 11.50 -23.26
C LEU A 471 -2.72 11.53 -24.72
N HIS A 472 -3.46 12.23 -25.57
CA HIS A 472 -3.11 12.39 -26.97
C HIS A 472 -1.79 13.16 -27.15
N SER A 473 -1.59 14.23 -26.37
CA SER A 473 -0.34 15.01 -26.41
C SER A 473 0.87 14.14 -26.02
N HIS A 474 0.73 13.31 -24.98
CA HIS A 474 1.78 12.38 -24.56
C HIS A 474 2.12 11.32 -25.61
N ARG A 475 1.10 10.75 -26.26
CA ARG A 475 1.31 9.76 -27.35
C ARG A 475 2.06 10.36 -28.53
N GLN A 476 1.89 11.66 -28.82
CA GLN A 476 2.59 12.34 -29.90
C GLN A 476 4.06 12.65 -29.59
N THR A 477 4.40 12.96 -28.34
CA THR A 477 5.76 13.36 -27.95
C THR A 477 6.73 12.18 -27.84
N ASN A 478 6.26 10.99 -27.48
CA ASN A 478 7.14 9.91 -27.02
C ASN A 478 7.60 8.86 -28.05
N ARG A 479 7.27 8.94 -29.35
CA ARG A 479 7.78 8.05 -30.45
C ARG A 479 7.96 6.54 -30.08
N VAL A 480 7.17 5.98 -29.16
CA VAL A 480 7.35 4.60 -28.66
C VAL A 480 6.00 3.89 -28.44
N SER A 481 5.94 2.67 -29.01
CA SER A 481 5.08 1.47 -28.87
C SER A 481 3.73 1.40 -28.15
N GLN A 482 3.19 2.41 -27.45
CA GLN A 482 1.89 2.31 -26.75
C GLN A 482 0.71 2.89 -27.56
N LYS A 483 0.61 2.54 -28.84
CA LYS A 483 -0.47 3.07 -29.70
C LYS A 483 -1.87 2.66 -29.26
N ASP A 484 -1.98 1.54 -28.53
CA ASP A 484 -3.23 0.89 -28.11
C ASP A 484 -3.54 1.03 -26.60
N TRP A 485 -2.89 1.98 -25.89
CA TRP A 485 -3.10 2.18 -24.45
C TRP A 485 -4.17 3.25 -24.16
N HIS A 486 -5.42 2.84 -23.94
CA HIS A 486 -6.57 3.74 -23.71
C HIS A 486 -7.15 3.56 -22.29
N PRO A 487 -6.50 4.12 -21.25
CA PRO A 487 -7.00 4.04 -19.87
C PRO A 487 -8.37 4.72 -19.72
N GLY A 488 -9.21 4.17 -18.84
CA GLY A 488 -10.52 4.71 -18.51
C GLY A 488 -10.85 4.56 -17.04
N CYS A 489 -11.91 5.22 -16.58
CA CYS A 489 -12.45 5.01 -15.25
C CYS A 489 -13.96 5.25 -15.21
N THR A 490 -14.64 4.51 -14.34
CA THR A 490 -15.98 4.91 -13.87
C THR A 490 -15.84 6.07 -12.90
N ALA A 491 -16.90 6.82 -12.70
CA ALA A 491 -16.91 7.92 -11.75
C ALA A 491 -18.30 8.12 -11.17
N ILE A 492 -18.38 8.15 -9.84
CA ILE A 492 -19.57 8.55 -9.12
C ILE A 492 -19.23 9.70 -8.18
N ALA A 493 -19.97 10.80 -8.28
CA ALA A 493 -19.77 11.98 -7.45
C ALA A 493 -21.08 12.38 -6.77
N SER A 494 -21.01 12.68 -5.48
CA SER A 494 -22.10 13.23 -4.69
C SER A 494 -21.77 14.65 -4.29
N LEU A 495 -22.65 15.58 -4.64
CA LEU A 495 -22.60 16.98 -4.27
C LEU A 495 -23.80 17.32 -3.38
N LEU A 496 -23.53 17.62 -2.11
CA LEU A 496 -24.54 18.05 -1.15
C LEU A 496 -24.53 19.58 -1.10
N VAL A 497 -25.66 20.20 -1.43
CA VAL A 497 -25.87 21.66 -1.38
C VAL A 497 -27.04 21.93 -0.43
N GLY A 498 -26.75 22.40 0.78
CA GLY A 498 -27.77 22.60 1.81
C GLY A 498 -28.46 21.28 2.16
N ASN A 499 -29.72 21.11 1.76
CA ASN A 499 -30.51 19.91 2.01
C ASN A 499 -30.75 19.04 0.77
N LYS A 500 -30.07 19.32 -0.33
CA LYS A 500 -30.21 18.57 -1.58
C LYS A 500 -28.92 17.82 -1.89
N ILE A 501 -29.04 16.53 -2.17
CA ILE A 501 -27.95 15.70 -2.66
C ILE A 501 -28.13 15.48 -4.16
N PHE A 502 -27.10 15.81 -4.93
CA PHE A 502 -26.99 15.51 -6.35
C PHE A 502 -25.99 14.38 -6.53
N VAL A 503 -26.36 13.31 -7.23
CA VAL A 503 -25.46 12.19 -7.51
C VAL A 503 -25.29 12.06 -9.02
N ALA A 504 -24.07 12.31 -9.50
CA ALA A 504 -23.67 12.13 -10.90
C ALA A 504 -22.92 10.80 -11.06
N ASN A 505 -23.34 9.95 -12.00
CA ASN A 505 -22.73 8.64 -12.23
C ASN A 505 -22.37 8.41 -13.71
N VAL A 506 -21.19 7.85 -13.95
CA VAL A 506 -20.79 7.18 -15.21
C VAL A 506 -20.14 5.84 -14.86
N GLY A 507 -20.59 4.76 -15.49
CA GLY A 507 -20.15 3.40 -15.19
C GLY A 507 -20.98 2.70 -14.12
N ASP A 508 -20.40 1.75 -13.39
CA ASP A 508 -21.09 0.78 -12.54
C ASP A 508 -20.86 0.93 -11.03
N SER A 509 -20.06 1.91 -10.60
CA SER A 509 -20.11 2.42 -9.23
C SER A 509 -21.54 2.83 -8.85
N ARG A 510 -21.93 2.60 -7.58
CA ARG A 510 -23.29 2.92 -7.09
C ARG A 510 -23.30 3.72 -5.79
N ALA A 511 -24.36 4.50 -5.63
CA ALA A 511 -24.68 5.22 -4.40
C ALA A 511 -26.10 4.90 -3.91
N ILE A 512 -26.23 4.65 -2.62
CA ILE A 512 -27.51 4.39 -1.94
C ILE A 512 -27.65 5.27 -0.70
N LEU A 513 -28.89 5.66 -0.40
CA LEU A 513 -29.28 6.41 0.79
C LEU A 513 -30.05 5.48 1.73
N CYS A 514 -29.71 5.48 3.01
CA CYS A 514 -30.50 4.84 4.05
C CYS A 514 -31.57 5.82 4.54
N ARG A 515 -32.84 5.57 4.20
CA ARG A 515 -34.00 6.36 4.61
C ARG A 515 -34.93 5.51 5.47
N ALA A 516 -35.13 5.94 6.72
CA ALA A 516 -35.93 5.21 7.72
C ALA A 516 -35.53 3.72 7.81
N GLY A 517 -34.23 3.43 7.75
CA GLY A 517 -33.67 2.07 7.79
C GLY A 517 -33.73 1.26 6.50
N ASN A 518 -34.25 1.82 5.40
CA ASN A 518 -34.39 1.11 4.12
C ASN A 518 -33.46 1.71 3.05
N PRO A 519 -32.97 0.90 2.10
CA PRO A 519 -32.17 1.39 0.99
C PRO A 519 -33.01 2.16 -0.02
N PHE A 520 -32.47 3.29 -0.48
CA PHE A 520 -32.99 4.11 -1.55
C PHE A 520 -31.87 4.39 -2.55
N ALA A 521 -31.95 3.80 -3.74
CA ALA A 521 -30.92 3.96 -4.77
C ALA A 521 -30.86 5.41 -5.28
N LEU A 522 -29.67 6.01 -5.27
CA LEU A 522 -29.42 7.35 -5.83
C LEU A 522 -28.76 7.31 -7.20
N SER A 523 -28.26 6.15 -7.64
CA SER A 523 -27.71 5.98 -8.98
C SER A 523 -28.06 4.61 -9.56
N LYS A 524 -27.88 4.47 -10.87
CA LYS A 524 -28.00 3.21 -11.61
C LYS A 524 -26.67 2.89 -12.27
N ALA A 525 -26.32 1.61 -12.31
CA ALA A 525 -25.12 1.13 -13.00
C ALA A 525 -25.34 1.16 -14.53
N HIS A 526 -24.33 1.63 -15.26
CA HIS A 526 -24.34 1.74 -16.72
C HIS A 526 -23.61 0.55 -17.35
N LEU A 527 -24.29 -0.60 -17.39
CA LEU A 527 -23.73 -1.85 -17.90
C LEU A 527 -24.22 -2.15 -19.32
N ALA A 528 -23.40 -2.82 -20.14
CA ALA A 528 -23.80 -3.26 -21.49
C ALA A 528 -24.92 -4.33 -21.48
N THR A 529 -25.19 -4.93 -20.31
CA THR A 529 -26.35 -5.80 -20.07
C THR A 529 -27.67 -5.02 -20.01
N CYS A 530 -27.65 -3.73 -19.69
CA CYS A 530 -28.83 -2.86 -19.68
C CYS A 530 -29.28 -2.55 -21.12
N ILE A 531 -30.56 -2.83 -21.42
CA ILE A 531 -31.08 -2.73 -22.79
C ILE A 531 -31.05 -1.28 -23.32
N GLU A 532 -31.34 -0.31 -22.46
CA GLU A 532 -31.38 1.12 -22.79
C GLU A 532 -29.98 1.63 -23.14
N GLU A 533 -28.99 1.33 -22.28
CA GLU A 533 -27.60 1.69 -22.52
C GLU A 533 -27.02 0.97 -23.74
N ARG A 534 -27.35 -0.31 -23.95
CA ARG A 534 -26.96 -1.03 -25.16
C ARG A 534 -27.48 -0.36 -26.42
N ASN A 535 -28.77 -0.02 -26.45
CA ASN A 535 -29.38 0.63 -27.61
C ASN A 535 -28.75 2.01 -27.85
N ARG A 536 -28.43 2.75 -26.78
CA ARG A 536 -27.71 4.03 -26.88
C ARG A 536 -26.33 3.85 -27.50
N VAL A 537 -25.51 2.92 -26.99
CA VAL A 537 -24.17 2.65 -27.51
C VAL A 537 -24.21 2.28 -29.00
N ILE A 538 -25.18 1.43 -29.40
CA ILE A 538 -25.37 1.05 -30.82
C ILE A 538 -25.82 2.26 -31.66
N GLY A 539 -26.72 3.09 -31.14
CA GLY A 539 -27.20 4.30 -31.82
C GLY A 539 -26.10 5.33 -32.09
N GLU A 540 -25.11 5.41 -31.19
CA GLU A 540 -23.91 6.25 -31.31
C GLU A 540 -22.80 5.59 -32.17
N GLY A 541 -23.10 4.49 -32.87
CA GLY A 541 -22.18 3.79 -33.75
C GLY A 541 -21.20 2.84 -33.04
N GLY A 542 -21.37 2.60 -31.74
CA GLY A 542 -20.62 1.60 -30.99
C GLY A 542 -21.06 0.18 -31.31
N ARG A 543 -20.24 -0.80 -30.95
CA ARG A 543 -20.54 -2.22 -31.12
C ARG A 543 -20.63 -2.91 -29.76
N ILE A 544 -21.62 -3.79 -29.62
CA ILE A 544 -21.84 -4.59 -28.41
C ILE A 544 -21.74 -6.06 -28.82
N GLU A 545 -20.87 -6.80 -28.17
CA GLU A 545 -20.60 -8.20 -28.46
C GLU A 545 -20.75 -9.04 -27.18
N TRP A 546 -21.12 -10.31 -27.33
CA TRP A 546 -21.13 -11.26 -26.22
C TRP A 546 -19.72 -11.83 -26.06
N LEU A 547 -19.05 -11.48 -24.97
CA LEU A 547 -17.65 -11.80 -24.70
C LEU A 547 -17.51 -12.20 -23.23
N VAL A 548 -16.92 -13.37 -22.96
CA VAL A 548 -16.67 -13.89 -21.60
C VAL A 548 -17.96 -13.85 -20.75
N ASP A 549 -18.96 -14.62 -21.18
CA ASP A 549 -20.23 -14.85 -20.47
C ASP A 549 -21.10 -13.60 -20.18
N THR A 550 -20.80 -12.44 -20.77
CA THR A 550 -21.62 -11.22 -20.65
C THR A 550 -21.55 -10.33 -21.89
N TRP A 551 -22.41 -9.31 -21.95
CA TRP A 551 -22.39 -8.28 -22.99
C TRP A 551 -21.30 -7.25 -22.69
N ARG A 552 -20.48 -6.90 -23.69
CA ARG A 552 -19.36 -5.95 -23.57
C ARG A 552 -19.28 -5.03 -24.79
N VAL A 553 -18.74 -3.82 -24.60
CA VAL A 553 -18.46 -2.85 -25.67
C VAL A 553 -17.19 -3.25 -26.41
N ALA A 554 -17.33 -3.50 -27.71
CA ALA A 554 -16.24 -3.91 -28.59
C ALA A 554 -15.58 -2.68 -29.27
N PRO A 555 -14.28 -2.75 -29.63
CA PRO A 555 -13.39 -3.92 -29.54
C PRO A 555 -12.70 -4.10 -28.18
N ALA A 556 -12.80 -3.13 -27.26
CA ALA A 556 -12.03 -3.14 -26.01
C ALA A 556 -12.49 -4.19 -24.98
N GLY A 557 -13.69 -4.77 -25.13
CA GLY A 557 -14.24 -5.72 -24.16
C GLY A 557 -14.70 -5.07 -22.85
N LEU A 558 -15.12 -3.80 -22.90
CA LEU A 558 -15.50 -3.04 -21.71
C LEU A 558 -16.91 -3.41 -21.23
N GLN A 559 -17.10 -3.60 -19.93
CA GLN A 559 -18.40 -3.99 -19.36
C GLN A 559 -19.34 -2.79 -19.18
N VAL A 560 -18.78 -1.61 -18.90
CA VAL A 560 -19.51 -0.36 -18.74
C VAL A 560 -19.74 0.35 -20.08
N THR A 561 -20.82 1.12 -20.15
CA THR A 561 -21.23 1.88 -21.34
C THR A 561 -20.97 3.38 -21.22
N ARG A 562 -20.52 3.84 -20.05
CA ARG A 562 -20.14 5.24 -19.77
C ARG A 562 -18.86 5.25 -18.94
N SER A 563 -17.94 6.16 -19.24
CA SER A 563 -16.67 6.31 -18.53
C SER A 563 -16.00 7.64 -18.86
N ILE A 564 -15.04 8.05 -18.03
CA ILE A 564 -14.04 9.06 -18.35
C ILE A 564 -12.83 8.35 -18.96
N GLY A 565 -12.25 8.85 -20.05
CA GLY A 565 -11.14 8.18 -20.74
C GLY A 565 -11.62 7.29 -21.88
N ASP A 566 -11.09 6.08 -22.05
CA ASP A 566 -11.45 5.13 -23.14
C ASP A 566 -11.59 5.82 -24.51
N ASP A 567 -10.55 6.57 -24.91
CA ASP A 567 -10.63 7.42 -26.10
C ASP A 567 -10.89 6.65 -27.40
N ASP A 568 -10.56 5.35 -27.44
CA ASP A 568 -10.86 4.41 -28.53
C ASP A 568 -12.35 4.07 -28.68
N LEU A 569 -13.16 4.30 -27.64
CA LEU A 569 -14.59 3.98 -27.63
C LEU A 569 -15.50 5.22 -27.68
N LYS A 570 -14.91 6.42 -27.73
CA LYS A 570 -15.66 7.67 -27.89
C LYS A 570 -16.19 7.80 -29.33
N PRO A 571 -17.40 8.32 -29.54
CA PRO A 571 -18.31 8.92 -28.54
C PRO A 571 -19.24 7.92 -27.84
N ALA A 572 -19.29 6.65 -28.30
CA ALA A 572 -20.30 5.69 -27.86
C ALA A 572 -20.25 5.39 -26.35
N VAL A 573 -19.04 5.29 -25.77
CA VAL A 573 -18.84 5.25 -24.31
C VAL A 573 -18.74 6.68 -23.78
N THR A 574 -19.87 7.30 -23.44
CA THR A 574 -19.91 8.73 -23.08
C THR A 574 -19.39 9.03 -21.67
N ALA A 575 -18.86 10.23 -21.45
CA ALA A 575 -18.55 10.78 -20.13
C ALA A 575 -19.69 11.64 -19.55
N GLU A 576 -20.81 11.75 -20.25
CA GLU A 576 -22.00 12.47 -19.78
C GLU A 576 -22.68 11.66 -18.66
N PRO A 577 -22.77 12.20 -17.43
CA PRO A 577 -23.30 11.48 -16.29
C PRO A 577 -24.84 11.42 -16.30
N GLU A 578 -25.39 10.33 -15.77
CA GLU A 578 -26.76 10.36 -15.25
C GLU A 578 -26.73 11.08 -13.89
N ILE A 579 -27.58 12.09 -13.70
CA ILE A 579 -27.65 12.86 -12.46
C ILE A 579 -29.01 12.66 -11.81
N SER A 580 -29.02 12.33 -10.52
CA SER A 580 -30.22 12.34 -9.68
C SER A 580 -30.17 13.49 -8.68
N GLU A 581 -31.34 14.07 -8.39
CA GLU A 581 -31.54 15.05 -7.31
C GLU A 581 -32.42 14.42 -6.24
N THR A 582 -31.99 14.48 -4.97
CA THR A 582 -32.80 14.03 -3.84
C THR A 582 -32.83 15.09 -2.75
N ILE A 583 -34.02 15.40 -2.25
CA ILE A 583 -34.22 16.29 -1.11
C ILE A 583 -34.10 15.46 0.18
N LEU A 584 -33.21 15.90 1.06
CA LEU A 584 -32.97 15.28 2.37
C LEU A 584 -33.98 15.73 3.41
N SER A 585 -34.25 14.82 4.33
CA SER A 585 -35.19 14.90 5.44
C SER A 585 -34.56 14.33 6.71
N ALA A 586 -35.25 14.46 7.85
CA ALA A 586 -34.79 13.90 9.12
C ALA A 586 -34.74 12.36 9.14
N ASP A 587 -35.41 11.69 8.20
CA ASP A 587 -35.42 10.24 8.06
C ASP A 587 -34.17 9.69 7.36
N ASP A 588 -33.36 10.57 6.77
CA ASP A 588 -32.13 10.20 6.04
C ASP A 588 -30.96 10.04 7.02
N GLU A 589 -30.51 8.80 7.18
CA GLU A 589 -29.54 8.42 8.20
C GLU A 589 -28.10 8.55 7.69
N PHE A 590 -27.82 7.95 6.54
CA PHE A 590 -26.49 7.93 5.91
C PHE A 590 -26.55 7.60 4.43
N LEU A 591 -25.54 8.07 3.69
CA LEU A 591 -25.22 7.73 2.30
C LEU A 591 -24.09 6.70 2.27
N VAL A 592 -24.17 5.76 1.34
CA VAL A 592 -23.08 4.84 0.99
C VAL A 592 -22.79 4.99 -0.50
N MET A 593 -21.53 5.24 -0.85
CA MET A 593 -21.03 5.22 -2.23
C MET A 593 -19.95 4.14 -2.32
N ALA A 594 -19.96 3.30 -3.35
CA ALA A 594 -18.90 2.33 -3.55
C ALA A 594 -18.69 1.95 -5.02
N SER A 595 -17.48 1.45 -5.32
CA SER A 595 -17.14 0.79 -6.59
C SER A 595 -17.87 -0.57 -6.74
N ASP A 596 -17.81 -1.14 -7.94
CA ASP A 596 -18.40 -2.45 -8.24
C ASP A 596 -17.86 -3.57 -7.33
N GLY A 597 -16.61 -3.46 -6.88
CA GLY A 597 -15.99 -4.41 -5.97
C GLY A 597 -16.73 -4.60 -4.65
N LEU A 598 -17.52 -3.62 -4.19
CA LEU A 598 -18.47 -3.85 -3.09
C LEU A 598 -19.75 -4.53 -3.59
N TRP A 599 -20.36 -3.96 -4.63
CA TRP A 599 -21.71 -4.27 -5.08
C TRP A 599 -21.85 -5.63 -5.77
N ASP A 600 -20.76 -6.19 -6.28
CA ASP A 600 -20.72 -7.52 -6.89
C ASP A 600 -20.93 -8.65 -5.87
N VAL A 601 -20.65 -8.39 -4.59
CA VAL A 601 -20.68 -9.41 -3.52
C VAL A 601 -21.60 -9.05 -2.36
N MET A 602 -22.26 -7.89 -2.43
CA MET A 602 -23.11 -7.37 -1.36
C MET A 602 -24.29 -6.59 -1.94
N ASN A 603 -25.49 -6.91 -1.48
CA ASN A 603 -26.69 -6.15 -1.83
C ASN A 603 -26.91 -4.94 -0.91
N ASP A 604 -27.89 -4.11 -1.26
CA ASP A 604 -28.14 -2.83 -0.61
C ASP A 604 -28.61 -3.00 0.85
N GLU A 605 -29.46 -4.00 1.13
CA GLU A 605 -29.94 -4.32 2.48
C GLU A 605 -28.82 -4.81 3.40
N GLU A 606 -27.93 -5.66 2.89
CA GLU A 606 -26.77 -6.16 3.64
C GLU A 606 -25.82 -5.02 4.01
N ALA A 607 -25.54 -4.11 3.07
CA ALA A 607 -24.68 -2.96 3.32
C ALA A 607 -25.24 -2.06 4.44
N ILE A 608 -26.55 -1.80 4.40
CA ILE A 608 -27.23 -1.05 5.47
C ILE A 608 -27.17 -1.80 6.80
N GLY A 609 -27.45 -3.11 6.81
CA GLY A 609 -27.38 -3.94 8.00
C GLY A 609 -26.01 -3.86 8.69
N ILE A 610 -24.94 -4.00 7.91
CA ILE A 610 -23.56 -3.90 8.41
C ILE A 610 -23.28 -2.53 9.05
N ILE A 611 -23.69 -1.43 8.43
CA ILE A 611 -23.51 -0.09 9.00
C ILE A 611 -24.32 0.08 10.30
N ARG A 612 -25.54 -0.49 10.35
CA ARG A 612 -26.39 -0.43 11.54
C ARG A 612 -25.82 -1.24 12.71
N ASP A 613 -25.11 -2.32 12.43
CA ASP A 613 -24.45 -3.17 13.44
C ASP A 613 -23.03 -2.69 13.82
N THR A 614 -22.48 -1.73 13.08
CA THR A 614 -21.15 -1.18 13.32
C THR A 614 -21.20 0.06 14.24
N VAL A 615 -20.09 0.31 14.95
CA VAL A 615 -19.84 1.57 15.67
C VAL A 615 -20.16 2.75 14.76
N LYS A 616 -20.84 3.76 15.29
CA LYS A 616 -21.33 4.92 14.55
C LYS A 616 -20.22 5.93 14.23
N GLU A 617 -19.16 5.46 13.58
CA GLU A 617 -18.05 6.23 13.04
C GLU A 617 -17.90 5.88 11.55
N PRO A 618 -17.98 6.88 10.63
CA PRO A 618 -17.99 6.64 9.19
C PRO A 618 -16.83 5.79 8.66
N SER A 619 -15.60 5.99 9.16
CA SER A 619 -14.39 5.32 8.68
C SER A 619 -14.37 3.84 9.05
N MET A 620 -14.89 3.49 10.23
CA MET A 620 -15.07 2.11 10.66
C MET A 620 -16.17 1.41 9.85
N CYS A 621 -17.26 2.11 9.52
CA CYS A 621 -18.32 1.60 8.65
C CYS A 621 -17.81 1.30 7.24
N SER A 622 -17.13 2.26 6.59
CA SER A 622 -16.56 2.06 5.25
C SER A 622 -15.52 0.95 5.23
N LYS A 623 -14.64 0.88 6.25
CA LYS A 623 -13.70 -0.22 6.41
C LYS A 623 -14.39 -1.57 6.59
N ARG A 624 -15.44 -1.64 7.42
CA ARG A 624 -16.18 -2.89 7.67
C ARG A 624 -16.83 -3.40 6.39
N LEU A 625 -17.49 -2.53 5.62
CA LEU A 625 -18.10 -2.88 4.33
C LEU A 625 -17.06 -3.40 3.34
N ALA A 626 -15.97 -2.67 3.14
CA ALA A 626 -14.91 -3.07 2.22
C ALA A 626 -14.22 -4.37 2.62
N THR A 627 -13.98 -4.57 3.92
CA THR A 627 -13.36 -5.81 4.43
C THR A 627 -14.31 -7.00 4.30
N GLU A 628 -15.61 -6.79 4.49
CA GLU A 628 -16.63 -7.83 4.28
C GLU A 628 -16.72 -8.23 2.81
N ALA A 629 -16.74 -7.26 1.88
CA ALA A 629 -16.70 -7.57 0.44
C ALA A 629 -15.41 -8.30 0.02
N ALA A 630 -14.26 -7.90 0.58
CA ALA A 630 -13.01 -8.64 0.37
C ALA A 630 -13.09 -10.08 0.92
N ALA A 631 -13.68 -10.27 2.12
CA ALA A 631 -13.86 -11.60 2.73
C ALA A 631 -14.82 -12.50 1.92
N ARG A 632 -15.81 -11.91 1.25
CA ARG A 632 -16.71 -12.58 0.30
C ARG A 632 -16.06 -12.86 -1.06
N GLY A 633 -14.82 -12.45 -1.24
CA GLY A 633 -14.01 -12.78 -2.41
C GLY A 633 -14.28 -11.91 -3.63
N SER A 634 -14.60 -10.62 -3.41
CA SER A 634 -14.71 -9.62 -4.47
C SER A 634 -13.56 -9.68 -5.47
N GLY A 635 -13.91 -9.64 -6.75
CA GLY A 635 -12.99 -9.72 -7.89
C GLY A 635 -12.24 -8.43 -8.18
N ASP A 636 -12.79 -7.28 -7.77
CA ASP A 636 -12.33 -5.95 -8.18
C ASP A 636 -11.66 -5.12 -7.07
N ASN A 637 -11.21 -3.91 -7.39
CA ASN A 637 -10.92 -2.90 -6.39
C ASN A 637 -12.19 -2.50 -5.65
N ILE A 638 -12.05 -2.27 -4.34
CA ILE A 638 -13.15 -1.98 -3.43
C ILE A 638 -12.88 -0.63 -2.80
N THR A 639 -13.60 0.38 -3.23
CA THR A 639 -13.58 1.71 -2.61
C THR A 639 -14.95 2.01 -2.05
N VAL A 640 -15.02 2.40 -0.78
CA VAL A 640 -16.28 2.69 -0.08
C VAL A 640 -16.17 4.03 0.63
N ILE A 641 -17.17 4.90 0.44
CA ILE A 641 -17.40 6.13 1.21
C ILE A 641 -18.72 5.98 1.97
N VAL A 642 -18.69 6.26 3.27
CA VAL A 642 -19.89 6.35 4.11
C VAL A 642 -20.01 7.77 4.63
N VAL A 643 -21.21 8.35 4.54
CA VAL A 643 -21.50 9.72 5.01
C VAL A 643 -22.74 9.68 5.91
N PHE A 644 -22.57 9.91 7.22
CA PHE A 644 -23.70 10.13 8.12
C PHE A 644 -24.29 11.53 7.89
N LEU A 645 -25.62 11.61 7.80
CA LEU A 645 -26.37 12.84 7.53
C LEU A 645 -27.06 13.40 8.78
N ARG A 646 -26.92 12.69 9.90
CA ARG A 646 -27.43 13.08 11.22
C ARG A 646 -26.31 12.99 12.26
N PRO A 647 -26.37 13.79 13.34
CA PRO A 647 -25.42 13.64 14.44
C PRO A 647 -25.58 12.25 15.06
N VAL A 648 -24.46 11.53 15.17
CA VAL A 648 -24.38 10.23 15.83
C VAL A 648 -23.70 10.42 17.18
N SER A 649 -24.43 10.19 18.27
CA SER A 649 -23.87 10.19 19.62
C SER A 649 -23.24 8.83 19.89
N THR A 650 -21.93 8.69 19.75
CA THR A 650 -21.22 7.58 20.36
C THR A 650 -21.12 7.88 21.86
N ALA A 651 -21.87 7.12 22.68
CA ALA A 651 -21.65 7.09 24.13
C ALA A 651 -20.26 6.51 24.49
N GLU A 652 -19.55 5.97 23.49
CA GLU A 652 -18.20 5.43 23.61
C GLU A 652 -17.24 6.28 22.77
N ARG A 653 -16.88 7.46 23.28
CA ARG A 653 -15.56 8.02 22.95
C ARG A 653 -14.55 7.18 23.73
N ILE A 654 -13.93 6.22 23.04
CA ILE A 654 -12.75 5.54 23.56
C ILE A 654 -11.61 6.57 23.51
N TYR A 655 -11.38 7.23 24.65
CA TYR A 655 -10.28 8.16 24.92
C TYR A 655 -8.95 7.44 25.10
#